data_AF-A0A409YP24-F1
#
_entry.id   AF-A0A409YP24-F1
#
_cell.length_a   1.000
_cell.length_b   1.000
_cell.length_c   1.000
_cell.angle_alpha   90.00
_cell.angle_beta   90.00
_cell.angle_gamma   90.00
#
_symmetry.space_group_name_H-M   'P 1'
#
loop_
_entity.id
_entity.type
_entity.pdbx_description
1 polymer ?
#
loop_
_entity_poly.entity_id
_entity_poly.type
_entity_poly.pdbx_seq_one_letter_code
_entity_poly.pdbx_strand_id
1 'polypeptide(L)'
;MRSTEESMWNTLTRVAAKEVGLVKGVREFVQKLPLEAISAQTVVDRQWFNLGFINDTLQPSRTDVARHDVEAGEDNSLVPYDILAFDLQKGKVQHCLSINDRVASQLEKWQEAIQNHCKDGKPMYCVDPDHSMFLLCGTRRQFMNQIAPQVILTKKHIILVDDELAATDRTEFKFDRRTISRLYPTTSKIPLTDHTTYPPLTLNGTLRDLIGNDTNSEMTGSIFSSERLPLHEGRSELCSLISDDNAAWRATKGRFFCPPDELFPYSHTRGAYVSMEGTVNGLQIPIDGSAMVLNVKCGALWVIVGSPVFEDSGFRVSSFASVRTFADAEGMLQDSHWAHEAVLVSPGIDLIIRPNTPFATVALEDVCYTVENFYVTGTLVETFAGLAHTLCSSHISKSTSTSSSCLILQRFIIFLHAAFVQSDIDPDEFSHILDIGTPEGCSNFLAACAIAIMLDIFNASSYSERHAVYLASPQSNGGGDRYHYVRELGYELVKWLFARHTVVIRRESNTFPRSSRGIQDVSMAREAPYSPKVFLQSVGECMAGILHAATSTNGNENPSYKVSPMLLKDSVDVMIDHVFPRGHEDGGIVRLAYEKTLGALTMRANGQWPDTHLDFMRQNWIVKRKYNAPIFKSQVVQRWSAENPEELDFEEEENLKVVENTVPKGSNPKIDSYTAFWRAFNHSTGSTL
;
A
#
# COMPACT_ATOMS: atom_id res chain seq x y z
N MET A 1 6.33 0.90 -39.27
CA MET A 1 5.63 1.69 -38.22
C MET A 1 4.20 2.04 -38.62
N ARG A 2 3.93 2.88 -39.65
CA ARG A 2 2.54 3.22 -40.04
C ARG A 2 1.61 2.02 -40.31
N SER A 3 2.07 0.94 -40.96
CA SER A 3 1.20 -0.22 -41.23
C SER A 3 0.97 -1.12 -39.99
N THR A 4 1.85 -1.06 -39.01
CA THR A 4 1.72 -1.79 -37.74
C THR A 4 0.70 -1.10 -36.85
N GLU A 5 0.80 0.22 -36.76
CA GLU A 5 -0.15 1.08 -36.07
C GLU A 5 -1.54 0.98 -36.69
N GLU A 6 -1.65 1.02 -38.01
CA GLU A 6 -2.91 0.82 -38.73
C GLU A 6 -3.50 -0.58 -38.52
N SER A 7 -2.67 -1.62 -38.43
CA SER A 7 -3.13 -2.98 -38.13
C SER A 7 -3.55 -3.16 -36.66
N MET A 8 -2.95 -2.40 -35.74
CA MET A 8 -3.34 -2.35 -34.32
C MET A 8 -4.69 -1.67 -34.19
N TRP A 9 -4.85 -0.48 -34.78
CA TRP A 9 -6.10 0.26 -34.80
C TRP A 9 -7.22 -0.53 -35.46
N ASN A 10 -6.97 -1.16 -36.62
CA ASN A 10 -7.98 -2.01 -37.25
C ASN A 10 -8.40 -3.20 -36.37
N THR A 11 -7.48 -3.81 -35.62
CA THR A 11 -7.84 -4.86 -34.68
C THR A 11 -8.67 -4.32 -33.52
N LEU A 12 -8.26 -3.20 -32.92
CA LEU A 12 -8.98 -2.58 -31.81
C LEU A 12 -10.36 -2.10 -32.25
N THR A 13 -10.50 -1.52 -33.44
CA THR A 13 -11.78 -1.15 -34.03
C THR A 13 -12.68 -2.36 -34.26
N ARG A 14 -12.13 -3.49 -34.73
CA ARG A 14 -12.90 -4.73 -34.91
C ARG A 14 -13.30 -5.37 -33.57
N VAL A 15 -12.46 -5.25 -32.54
CA VAL A 15 -12.78 -5.65 -31.17
C VAL A 15 -13.91 -4.77 -30.60
N ALA A 16 -13.79 -3.45 -30.74
CA ALA A 16 -14.80 -2.48 -30.31
C ALA A 16 -16.13 -2.66 -31.05
N ALA A 17 -16.08 -2.97 -32.35
CA ALA A 17 -17.26 -3.28 -33.17
C ALA A 17 -17.83 -4.69 -32.92
N LYS A 18 -17.27 -5.48 -31.98
CA LYS A 18 -17.64 -6.86 -31.66
C LYS A 18 -17.55 -7.84 -32.85
N GLU A 19 -16.78 -7.51 -33.87
CA GLU A 19 -16.52 -8.39 -35.02
C GLU A 19 -15.58 -9.53 -34.66
N VAL A 20 -14.71 -9.32 -33.67
CA VAL A 20 -13.83 -10.33 -33.07
C VAL A 20 -13.79 -10.13 -31.55
N GLY A 21 -13.77 -11.21 -30.77
CA GLY A 21 -13.51 -11.11 -29.33
C GLY A 21 -12.10 -10.60 -29.04
N LEU A 22 -11.89 -9.90 -27.92
CA LEU A 22 -10.60 -9.26 -27.55
C LEU A 22 -9.41 -10.21 -27.74
N VAL A 23 -9.46 -11.40 -27.14
CA VAL A 23 -8.38 -12.41 -27.23
C VAL A 23 -8.12 -12.86 -28.68
N LYS A 24 -9.18 -13.04 -29.47
CA LYS A 24 -9.05 -13.41 -30.90
C LYS A 24 -8.49 -12.25 -31.73
N GLY A 25 -8.93 -11.03 -31.46
CA GLY A 25 -8.43 -9.81 -32.11
C GLY A 25 -6.94 -9.61 -31.84
N VAL A 26 -6.53 -9.67 -30.58
CA VAL A 26 -5.11 -9.56 -30.18
C VAL A 26 -4.28 -10.66 -30.85
N ARG A 27 -4.77 -11.91 -30.88
CA ARG A 27 -4.09 -13.01 -31.59
C ARG A 27 -3.95 -12.76 -33.10
N GLU A 28 -5.00 -12.28 -33.76
CA GLU A 28 -4.98 -11.91 -35.18
C GLU A 28 -4.02 -10.74 -35.47
N PHE A 29 -3.92 -9.78 -34.54
CA PHE A 29 -2.97 -8.66 -34.64
C PHE A 29 -1.52 -9.14 -34.56
N VAL A 30 -1.21 -9.97 -33.56
CA VAL A 30 0.13 -10.53 -33.36
C VAL A 30 0.59 -11.32 -34.60
N GLN A 31 -0.31 -12.08 -35.23
CA GLN A 31 -0.01 -12.82 -36.46
C GLN A 31 0.25 -11.95 -37.70
N LYS A 32 -0.22 -10.70 -37.72
CA LYS A 32 -0.05 -9.75 -38.84
C LYS A 32 1.19 -8.87 -38.71
N LEU A 33 1.93 -8.97 -37.60
CA LEU A 33 3.19 -8.26 -37.43
C LEU A 33 4.25 -8.83 -38.38
N PRO A 34 4.91 -8.03 -39.24
CA PRO A 34 5.97 -8.50 -40.11
C PRO A 34 7.23 -8.72 -39.28
N LEU A 35 7.35 -9.91 -38.69
CA LEU A 35 8.44 -10.30 -37.79
C LEU A 35 9.84 -10.15 -38.45
N GLU A 36 9.92 -10.30 -39.76
CA GLU A 36 11.17 -10.20 -40.53
C GLU A 36 11.69 -8.75 -40.66
N ALA A 37 10.80 -7.75 -40.76
CA ALA A 37 11.18 -6.33 -40.86
C ALA A 37 11.60 -5.71 -39.51
N ILE A 38 11.21 -6.33 -38.41
CA ILE A 38 11.56 -5.94 -37.03
C ILE A 38 12.96 -6.49 -36.66
N SER A 39 13.45 -7.52 -37.36
CA SER A 39 14.73 -8.18 -37.06
C SER A 39 16.00 -7.38 -37.42
N ALA A 40 15.89 -6.40 -38.32
CA ALA A 40 17.06 -5.74 -38.93
C ALA A 40 17.46 -4.42 -38.27
N GLN A 41 16.61 -3.81 -37.43
CA GLN A 41 16.88 -2.51 -36.82
C GLN A 41 16.80 -2.62 -35.29
N THR A 42 17.95 -2.40 -34.65
CA THR A 42 18.20 -2.22 -33.20
C THR A 42 18.52 -3.47 -32.36
N VAL A 43 19.73 -3.45 -31.80
CA VAL A 43 20.18 -4.30 -30.68
C VAL A 43 19.68 -3.73 -29.33
N VAL A 44 18.98 -2.58 -29.33
CA VAL A 44 18.45 -1.89 -28.15
C VAL A 44 16.95 -2.20 -27.91
N ASP A 45 16.16 -2.57 -28.91
CA ASP A 45 14.71 -2.84 -28.75
C ASP A 45 14.37 -4.30 -28.40
N ARG A 46 15.35 -5.14 -28.04
CA ARG A 46 15.19 -6.59 -27.88
C ARG A 46 14.36 -7.08 -26.68
N GLN A 47 13.83 -6.20 -25.82
CA GLN A 47 13.17 -6.63 -24.58
C GLN A 47 11.62 -6.57 -24.59
N TRP A 48 10.98 -5.98 -25.59
CA TRP A 48 9.56 -5.63 -25.47
C TRP A 48 8.56 -6.63 -26.06
N PHE A 49 8.99 -7.52 -26.96
CA PHE A 49 8.13 -8.58 -27.51
C PHE A 49 8.93 -9.85 -27.77
N ASN A 50 9.00 -10.75 -26.79
CA ASN A 50 9.60 -12.07 -27.00
C ASN A 50 8.65 -13.14 -26.43
N LEU A 51 7.64 -13.50 -27.22
CA LEU A 51 6.89 -14.73 -27.06
C LEU A 51 7.68 -15.84 -27.76
N GLY A 52 8.44 -16.61 -26.98
CA GLY A 52 9.22 -17.73 -27.50
C GLY A 52 8.32 -18.85 -28.02
N PHE A 53 8.36 -19.14 -29.32
CA PHE A 53 7.86 -20.41 -29.86
C PHE A 53 8.95 -21.47 -29.72
N ILE A 54 8.65 -22.54 -28.97
CA ILE A 54 9.41 -23.78 -29.00
C ILE A 54 9.07 -24.49 -30.32
N ASN A 55 10.02 -24.54 -31.24
CA ASN A 55 10.03 -25.55 -32.30
C ASN A 55 10.50 -26.86 -31.68
N ASP A 56 9.65 -27.87 -31.63
CA ASP A 56 10.13 -29.25 -31.65
C ASP A 56 9.32 -30.08 -32.64
N THR A 57 9.98 -30.27 -33.78
CA THR A 57 9.78 -31.33 -34.75
C THR A 57 9.88 -32.70 -34.09
N LEU A 58 8.82 -33.49 -34.08
CA LEU A 58 8.89 -34.96 -34.10
C LEU A 58 7.53 -35.51 -34.61
N GLN A 59 7.49 -35.88 -35.90
CA GLN A 59 6.51 -36.87 -36.38
C GLN A 59 6.87 -38.24 -35.78
N PRO A 60 5.87 -39.11 -35.57
CA PRO A 60 5.79 -40.24 -36.52
C PRO A 60 4.37 -40.65 -36.93
N SER A 61 4.29 -40.98 -38.22
CA SER A 61 3.46 -41.98 -38.93
C SER A 61 2.04 -42.31 -38.45
N ARG A 62 1.10 -42.04 -39.37
CA ARG A 62 -0.15 -42.78 -39.58
C ARG A 62 0.06 -44.30 -39.57
N THR A 63 -0.81 -45.01 -38.86
CA THR A 63 -1.36 -46.31 -39.28
C THR A 63 -2.81 -46.44 -38.85
N ASP A 64 -3.58 -47.02 -39.76
CA ASP A 64 -5.02 -47.20 -39.80
C ASP A 64 -5.57 -48.33 -38.90
N VAL A 65 -6.89 -48.25 -38.65
CA VAL A 65 -7.88 -49.33 -38.39
C VAL A 65 -7.86 -50.04 -37.03
N ALA A 66 -8.95 -49.87 -36.26
CA ALA A 66 -9.93 -50.94 -36.00
C ALA A 66 -11.17 -50.42 -35.26
N ARG A 67 -12.34 -50.78 -35.80
CA ARG A 67 -13.65 -50.73 -35.15
C ARG A 67 -13.72 -51.74 -33.99
N HIS A 68 -14.40 -51.39 -32.92
CA HIS A 68 -15.18 -52.36 -32.14
C HIS A 68 -16.39 -51.69 -31.50
N ASP A 69 -17.57 -52.12 -31.95
CA ASP A 69 -18.83 -52.04 -31.20
C ASP A 69 -18.76 -52.99 -29.98
N VAL A 70 -19.54 -52.68 -28.93
CA VAL A 70 -20.43 -53.61 -28.17
C VAL A 70 -21.10 -52.87 -26.99
N GLU A 71 -22.42 -52.70 -27.16
CA GLU A 71 -23.57 -52.96 -26.26
C GLU A 71 -23.62 -52.50 -24.78
N ALA A 72 -24.62 -51.64 -24.55
CA ALA A 72 -25.80 -51.79 -23.67
C ALA A 72 -25.67 -52.34 -22.24
N GLY A 73 -26.23 -51.56 -21.30
CA GLY A 73 -26.68 -52.01 -19.97
C GLY A 73 -27.62 -50.98 -19.34
N GLU A 74 -28.92 -51.30 -19.35
CA GLU A 74 -30.04 -50.70 -18.59
C GLU A 74 -29.76 -50.81 -17.06
N ASP A 75 -30.41 -50.19 -16.06
CA ASP A 75 -31.75 -49.65 -15.86
C ASP A 75 -31.85 -49.01 -14.44
N ASN A 76 -32.93 -48.24 -14.19
CA ASN A 76 -33.52 -47.84 -12.88
C ASN A 76 -32.85 -46.71 -12.05
N SER A 77 -33.54 -45.72 -11.48
CA SER A 77 -34.96 -45.50 -11.20
C SER A 77 -35.28 -44.00 -11.07
N LEU A 78 -36.46 -43.62 -11.56
CA LEU A 78 -37.06 -42.28 -11.48
C LEU A 78 -38.08 -42.22 -10.32
N VAL A 79 -38.00 -41.14 -9.52
CA VAL A 79 -39.13 -40.57 -8.76
C VAL A 79 -39.02 -39.03 -8.89
N PRO A 80 -40.12 -38.28 -9.11
CA PRO A 80 -40.08 -36.95 -9.70
C PRO A 80 -40.11 -35.82 -8.66
N TYR A 81 -39.47 -34.69 -8.99
CA TYR A 81 -39.87 -33.38 -8.49
C TYR A 81 -39.91 -32.40 -9.66
N ASP A 82 -41.12 -31.97 -10.01
CA ASP A 82 -41.41 -30.82 -10.84
C ASP A 82 -40.83 -29.55 -10.22
N ILE A 83 -39.88 -28.89 -10.90
CA ILE A 83 -39.62 -27.46 -10.76
C ILE A 83 -39.32 -26.88 -12.15
N LEU A 84 -40.35 -26.21 -12.70
CA LEU A 84 -40.30 -24.99 -13.51
C LEU A 84 -39.07 -24.82 -14.42
N ALA A 85 -39.21 -25.29 -15.67
CA ALA A 85 -38.41 -24.82 -16.79
C ALA A 85 -38.68 -23.32 -17.02
N PHE A 86 -37.81 -22.46 -16.48
CA PHE A 86 -37.74 -21.05 -16.83
C PHE A 86 -36.71 -20.85 -17.94
N ASP A 87 -37.13 -20.12 -18.97
CA ASP A 87 -36.39 -19.76 -20.18
C ASP A 87 -35.17 -18.85 -19.86
N LEU A 88 -34.09 -19.47 -19.38
CA LEU A 88 -32.90 -18.81 -18.77
C LEU A 88 -31.79 -18.46 -19.77
N GLN A 89 -31.90 -18.86 -21.04
CA GLN A 89 -30.78 -18.75 -21.99
C GLN A 89 -30.67 -17.39 -22.68
N LYS A 90 -31.78 -16.67 -22.92
CA LYS A 90 -31.71 -15.32 -23.51
C LYS A 90 -31.31 -14.23 -22.51
N GLY A 91 -31.70 -14.37 -21.24
CA GLY A 91 -31.37 -13.42 -20.17
C GLY A 91 -29.90 -13.46 -19.75
N LYS A 92 -29.29 -14.67 -19.65
CA LYS A 92 -27.86 -14.82 -19.31
C LYS A 92 -26.94 -14.23 -20.37
N VAL A 93 -27.22 -14.43 -21.65
CA VAL A 93 -26.39 -13.88 -22.73
C VAL A 93 -26.42 -12.34 -22.72
N GLN A 94 -27.59 -11.73 -22.52
CA GLN A 94 -27.71 -10.27 -22.49
C GLN A 94 -27.09 -9.65 -21.21
N HIS A 95 -27.12 -10.37 -20.09
CA HIS A 95 -26.49 -9.98 -18.83
C HIS A 95 -24.96 -10.16 -18.83
N CYS A 96 -24.43 -11.23 -19.44
CA CYS A 96 -22.99 -11.39 -19.67
C CYS A 96 -22.44 -10.32 -20.63
N LEU A 97 -23.24 -9.88 -21.62
CA LEU A 97 -22.87 -8.81 -22.54
C LEU A 97 -22.76 -7.44 -21.84
N SER A 98 -23.70 -7.06 -20.97
CA SER A 98 -23.65 -5.77 -20.25
C SER A 98 -22.55 -5.71 -19.19
N ILE A 99 -22.13 -6.85 -18.65
CA ILE A 99 -21.00 -7.00 -17.72
C ILE A 99 -19.67 -6.79 -18.44
N ASN A 100 -19.50 -7.41 -19.61
CA ASN A 100 -18.35 -7.16 -20.47
C ASN A 100 -18.27 -5.69 -20.88
N ASP A 101 -19.40 -5.03 -21.15
CA ASP A 101 -19.42 -3.61 -21.51
C ASP A 101 -18.94 -2.70 -20.36
N ARG A 102 -19.17 -3.06 -19.08
CA ARG A 102 -18.66 -2.29 -17.92
C ARG A 102 -17.17 -2.47 -17.68
N VAL A 103 -16.68 -3.72 -17.71
CA VAL A 103 -15.24 -3.99 -17.56
C VAL A 103 -14.47 -3.41 -18.75
N ALA A 104 -15.02 -3.53 -19.97
CA ALA A 104 -14.48 -2.87 -21.15
C ALA A 104 -14.47 -1.35 -20.98
N SER A 105 -15.57 -0.74 -20.53
CA SER A 105 -15.61 0.70 -20.27
C SER A 105 -14.60 1.15 -19.21
N GLN A 106 -14.34 0.34 -18.17
CA GLN A 106 -13.31 0.65 -17.17
C GLN A 106 -11.90 0.58 -17.75
N LEU A 107 -11.61 -0.47 -18.53
CA LEU A 107 -10.33 -0.61 -19.22
C LEU A 107 -10.13 0.50 -20.26
N GLU A 108 -11.17 0.89 -20.99
CA GLU A 108 -11.15 2.01 -21.93
C GLU A 108 -10.84 3.33 -21.22
N LYS A 109 -11.48 3.60 -20.07
CA LYS A 109 -11.19 4.79 -19.27
C LYS A 109 -9.75 4.81 -18.77
N TRP A 110 -9.24 3.70 -18.23
CA TRP A 110 -7.84 3.63 -17.82
C TRP A 110 -6.89 3.79 -19.00
N GLN A 111 -7.21 3.17 -20.13
CA GLN A 111 -6.41 3.30 -21.34
C GLN A 111 -6.38 4.76 -21.82
N GLU A 112 -7.52 5.44 -21.86
CA GLU A 112 -7.60 6.86 -22.21
C GLU A 112 -6.78 7.72 -21.23
N ALA A 113 -6.94 7.50 -19.92
CA ALA A 113 -6.19 8.20 -18.89
C ALA A 113 -4.67 8.00 -19.00
N ILE A 114 -4.22 6.77 -19.27
CA ILE A 114 -2.80 6.44 -19.50
C ILE A 114 -2.31 7.11 -20.79
N GLN A 115 -3.07 7.02 -21.88
CA GLN A 115 -2.70 7.61 -23.17
C GLN A 115 -2.59 9.14 -23.09
N ASN A 116 -3.46 9.79 -22.33
CA ASN A 116 -3.41 11.23 -22.06
C ASN A 116 -2.15 11.64 -21.29
N HIS A 117 -1.55 10.72 -20.54
CA HIS A 117 -0.31 10.95 -19.82
C HIS A 117 0.94 10.49 -20.60
N CYS A 118 0.79 9.62 -21.60
CA CYS A 118 1.89 9.23 -22.49
C CYS A 118 2.35 10.39 -23.38
N LYS A 119 3.64 10.40 -23.70
CA LYS A 119 4.24 11.35 -24.65
C LYS A 119 4.76 10.60 -25.86
N ASP A 120 4.29 10.99 -27.04
CA ASP A 120 4.56 10.31 -28.32
C ASP A 120 4.21 8.82 -28.33
N GLY A 121 3.14 8.44 -27.62
CA GLY A 121 2.69 7.05 -27.48
C GLY A 121 3.62 6.17 -26.63
N LYS A 122 4.56 6.77 -25.90
CA LYS A 122 5.50 6.07 -25.01
C LYS A 122 5.21 6.39 -23.53
N PRO A 123 5.51 5.46 -22.61
CA PRO A 123 5.37 5.71 -21.18
C PRO A 123 6.28 6.83 -20.69
N MET A 124 5.82 7.64 -19.74
CA MET A 124 6.56 8.81 -19.23
C MET A 124 7.91 8.42 -18.64
N TYR A 125 8.02 7.33 -17.88
CA TYR A 125 9.32 6.86 -17.36
C TYR A 125 10.37 6.54 -18.43
N CYS A 126 9.99 6.40 -19.69
CA CYS A 126 10.93 6.19 -20.80
C CYS A 126 11.33 7.49 -21.50
N VAL A 127 10.43 8.47 -21.58
CA VAL A 127 10.62 9.69 -22.41
C VAL A 127 10.83 10.95 -21.60
N ASP A 128 10.35 10.98 -20.36
CA ASP A 128 10.45 12.09 -19.42
C ASP A 128 10.48 11.57 -17.96
N PRO A 129 11.58 10.91 -17.54
CA PRO A 129 11.68 10.27 -16.21
C PRO A 129 11.51 11.25 -15.03
N ASP A 130 11.85 12.52 -15.24
CA ASP A 130 11.74 13.55 -14.22
C ASP A 130 10.29 13.86 -13.87
N HIS A 131 9.39 13.82 -14.85
CA HIS A 131 7.96 14.04 -14.67
C HIS A 131 7.15 12.75 -14.43
N SER A 132 7.72 11.60 -14.79
CA SER A 132 7.14 10.28 -14.50
C SER A 132 7.00 10.00 -13.01
N MET A 133 5.97 9.27 -12.57
CA MET A 133 5.90 8.76 -11.19
C MET A 133 6.82 7.55 -10.94
N PHE A 134 7.24 6.85 -12.00
CA PHE A 134 8.17 5.73 -11.93
C PHE A 134 9.62 6.17 -12.18
N LEU A 135 10.53 5.50 -11.49
CA LEU A 135 11.97 5.52 -11.74
C LEU A 135 12.42 4.12 -12.19
N LEU A 136 13.07 4.05 -13.34
CA LEU A 136 13.71 2.84 -13.83
C LEU A 136 15.15 2.76 -13.30
N CYS A 137 15.42 1.84 -12.37
CA CYS A 137 16.69 1.77 -11.64
C CYS A 137 17.67 0.69 -12.14
N GLY A 138 17.39 0.03 -13.27
CA GLY A 138 18.20 -1.08 -13.77
C GLY A 138 18.09 -2.29 -12.84
N THR A 139 19.21 -2.94 -12.50
CA THR A 139 19.20 -4.18 -11.70
C THR A 139 19.03 -3.95 -10.20
N ARG A 140 18.60 -4.98 -9.46
CA ARG A 140 18.56 -4.97 -7.99
C ARG A 140 19.90 -4.52 -7.40
N ARG A 141 21.01 -5.09 -7.88
CA ARG A 141 22.36 -4.75 -7.38
C ARG A 141 22.70 -3.28 -7.62
N GLN A 142 22.33 -2.72 -8.77
CA GLN A 142 22.56 -1.30 -9.06
C GLN A 142 21.77 -0.42 -8.11
N PHE A 143 20.48 -0.72 -7.94
CA PHE A 143 19.62 -0.02 -7.00
C PHE A 143 20.15 -0.11 -5.56
N MET A 144 20.64 -1.29 -5.16
CA MET A 144 21.19 -1.46 -3.81
C MET A 144 22.47 -0.67 -3.55
N ASN A 145 23.23 -0.37 -4.60
CA ASN A 145 24.45 0.44 -4.49
C ASN A 145 24.15 1.95 -4.53
N GLN A 146 22.89 2.35 -4.74
CA GLN A 146 22.53 3.76 -4.70
C GLN A 146 22.55 4.28 -3.26
N ILE A 147 22.93 5.56 -3.13
CA ILE A 147 22.92 6.25 -1.84
C ILE A 147 21.46 6.47 -1.44
N ALA A 148 21.00 5.69 -0.44
CA ALA A 148 19.68 5.77 0.20
C ALA A 148 18.46 5.44 -0.71
N PRO A 149 18.22 4.14 -1.02
CA PRO A 149 17.00 3.65 -1.68
C PRO A 149 15.68 4.20 -1.09
N GLN A 150 15.67 4.42 0.23
CA GLN A 150 14.52 4.95 0.96
C GLN A 150 14.18 6.38 0.56
N VAL A 151 15.18 7.21 0.26
CA VAL A 151 14.96 8.60 -0.19
C VAL A 151 14.27 8.63 -1.55
N ILE A 152 14.63 7.71 -2.44
CA ILE A 152 13.99 7.57 -3.75
C ILE A 152 12.52 7.17 -3.59
N LEU A 153 12.25 6.23 -2.68
CA LEU A 153 10.89 5.80 -2.35
C LEU A 153 10.00 6.92 -1.78
N THR A 154 10.57 8.02 -1.29
CA THR A 154 9.78 9.21 -0.90
C THR A 154 9.25 10.01 -2.09
N LYS A 155 9.69 9.69 -3.32
CA LYS A 155 9.38 10.50 -4.52
C LYS A 155 8.80 9.69 -5.67
N LYS A 156 9.29 8.47 -5.90
CA LYS A 156 8.97 7.67 -7.09
C LYS A 156 8.63 6.24 -6.73
N HIS A 157 7.78 5.61 -7.53
CA HIS A 157 7.71 4.15 -7.63
C HIS A 157 8.95 3.65 -8.36
N ILE A 158 9.36 2.40 -8.12
CA ILE A 158 10.65 1.92 -8.62
C ILE A 158 10.44 0.67 -9.46
N ILE A 159 10.99 0.69 -10.67
CA ILE A 159 11.02 -0.45 -11.58
C ILE A 159 12.45 -0.98 -11.58
N LEU A 160 12.62 -2.24 -11.17
CA LEU A 160 13.88 -2.96 -11.22
C LEU A 160 13.78 -4.05 -12.27
N VAL A 161 14.75 -4.10 -13.18
CA VAL A 161 14.85 -5.08 -14.25
C VAL A 161 16.11 -5.90 -14.02
N ASP A 162 15.93 -7.17 -13.71
CA ASP A 162 17.00 -8.12 -13.46
C ASP A 162 16.95 -9.24 -14.51
N ASP A 163 17.77 -9.11 -15.56
CA ASP A 163 17.79 -10.03 -16.70
C ASP A 163 18.24 -11.45 -16.31
N GLU A 164 19.11 -11.60 -15.30
CA GLU A 164 19.55 -12.91 -14.81
C GLU A 164 18.42 -13.61 -14.06
N LEU A 165 17.67 -12.85 -13.26
CA LEU A 165 16.47 -13.33 -12.60
C LEU A 165 15.37 -13.66 -13.63
N ALA A 166 15.22 -12.84 -14.66
CA ALA A 166 14.26 -13.07 -15.75
C ALA A 166 14.52 -14.41 -16.44
N ALA A 167 15.78 -14.71 -16.75
CA ALA A 167 16.15 -15.98 -17.38
C ALA A 167 15.87 -17.19 -16.46
N THR A 168 16.14 -17.04 -15.16
CA THR A 168 15.91 -18.10 -14.17
C THR A 168 14.41 -18.32 -13.95
N ASP A 169 13.66 -17.26 -13.67
CA ASP A 169 12.23 -17.36 -13.36
C ASP A 169 11.42 -17.88 -14.56
N ARG A 170 11.73 -17.43 -15.79
CA ARG A 170 11.03 -17.91 -17.01
C ARG A 170 11.24 -19.39 -17.29
N THR A 171 12.39 -19.94 -16.89
CA THR A 171 12.68 -21.36 -17.11
C THR A 171 12.16 -22.24 -15.98
N GLU A 172 12.13 -21.71 -14.75
CA GLU A 172 11.72 -22.45 -13.56
C GLU A 172 10.22 -22.41 -13.29
N PHE A 173 9.54 -21.30 -13.59
CA PHE A 173 8.14 -21.10 -13.25
C PHE A 173 7.25 -21.05 -14.51
N LYS A 174 6.24 -21.92 -14.52
CA LYS A 174 5.17 -21.95 -15.53
C LYS A 174 3.84 -21.86 -14.82
N PHE A 175 2.79 -21.41 -15.49
CA PHE A 175 1.45 -21.47 -14.91
C PHE A 175 0.95 -22.92 -14.90
N ASP A 176 1.37 -23.66 -13.87
CA ASP A 176 1.10 -25.08 -13.73
C ASP A 176 0.94 -25.48 -12.25
N ARG A 177 0.50 -26.72 -12.04
CA ARG A 177 0.31 -27.28 -10.70
C ARG A 177 1.58 -27.22 -9.86
N ARG A 178 2.76 -27.40 -10.46
CA ARG A 178 4.03 -27.44 -9.75
C ARG A 178 4.37 -26.07 -9.17
N THR A 179 4.33 -25.03 -9.99
CA THR A 179 4.60 -23.65 -9.59
C THR A 179 3.63 -23.18 -8.53
N ILE A 180 2.34 -23.40 -8.74
CA ILE A 180 1.31 -22.99 -7.78
C ILE A 180 1.47 -23.76 -6.45
N SER A 181 1.80 -25.06 -6.48
CA SER A 181 2.07 -25.84 -5.26
C SER A 181 3.30 -25.38 -4.47
N ARG A 182 4.24 -24.68 -5.11
CA ARG A 182 5.40 -24.05 -4.43
C ARG A 182 4.99 -22.76 -3.71
N LEU A 183 3.95 -22.07 -4.19
CA LEU A 183 3.45 -20.85 -3.57
C LEU A 183 2.49 -21.18 -2.41
N TYR A 184 1.55 -22.10 -2.63
CA TYR A 184 0.52 -22.42 -1.65
C TYR A 184 -0.08 -23.83 -1.88
N PRO A 185 -0.57 -24.52 -0.83
CA PRO A 185 -1.15 -25.85 -1.01
C PRO A 185 -2.36 -25.85 -1.96
N THR A 186 -2.25 -26.61 -3.06
CA THR A 186 -3.27 -26.61 -4.15
C THR A 186 -4.65 -27.12 -3.76
N THR A 187 -4.75 -27.86 -2.66
CA THR A 187 -6.00 -28.47 -2.16
C THR A 187 -6.66 -27.66 -1.06
N SER A 188 -6.03 -26.59 -0.57
CA SER A 188 -6.61 -25.74 0.45
C SER A 188 -7.85 -25.04 -0.10
N LYS A 189 -8.93 -25.04 0.69
CA LYS A 189 -10.09 -24.21 0.40
C LYS A 189 -9.72 -22.75 0.62
N ILE A 190 -9.85 -21.95 -0.41
CA ILE A 190 -9.54 -20.53 -0.43
C ILE A 190 -10.68 -19.75 -1.09
N PRO A 191 -10.84 -18.47 -0.75
CA PRO A 191 -11.69 -17.59 -1.52
C PRO A 191 -11.08 -17.33 -2.90
N LEU A 192 -11.92 -17.50 -3.93
CA LEU A 192 -11.65 -17.17 -5.32
C LEU A 192 -12.61 -16.06 -5.73
N THR A 193 -12.13 -15.10 -6.51
CA THR A 193 -12.97 -14.08 -7.14
C THR A 193 -13.28 -14.50 -8.57
N ASP A 194 -14.57 -14.62 -8.89
CA ASP A 194 -15.08 -14.85 -10.24
C ASP A 194 -15.29 -13.50 -10.96
N HIS A 195 -14.45 -13.25 -11.96
CA HIS A 195 -14.45 -12.04 -12.78
C HIS A 195 -15.33 -12.15 -14.02
N THR A 196 -16.05 -13.27 -14.22
CA THR A 196 -17.05 -13.35 -15.30
C THR A 196 -18.30 -12.54 -15.03
N THR A 197 -18.50 -12.14 -13.78
CA THR A 197 -19.65 -11.35 -13.36
C THR A 197 -19.20 -9.98 -12.83
N TYR A 198 -20.07 -8.96 -12.97
CA TYR A 198 -19.86 -7.66 -12.37
C TYR A 198 -21.05 -7.29 -11.47
N PRO A 199 -20.82 -6.96 -10.18
CA PRO A 199 -19.53 -6.99 -9.50
C PRO A 199 -18.95 -8.41 -9.42
N PRO A 200 -17.62 -8.58 -9.32
CA PRO A 200 -17.01 -9.89 -9.16
C PRO A 200 -17.56 -10.61 -7.93
N LEU A 201 -17.74 -11.93 -8.04
CA LEU A 201 -18.30 -12.75 -6.98
C LEU A 201 -17.21 -13.51 -6.25
N THR A 202 -17.16 -13.43 -4.91
CA THR A 202 -16.29 -14.29 -4.11
C THR A 202 -16.94 -15.65 -3.90
N LEU A 203 -16.27 -16.70 -4.37
CA LEU A 203 -16.63 -18.11 -4.24
C LEU A 203 -15.60 -18.83 -3.36
N ASN A 204 -15.96 -19.98 -2.80
CA ASN A 204 -15.00 -20.86 -2.14
C ASN A 204 -14.56 -21.95 -3.12
N GLY A 205 -13.27 -22.01 -3.40
CA GLY A 205 -12.66 -23.01 -4.29
C GLY A 205 -11.29 -23.44 -3.81
N THR A 206 -10.51 -24.01 -4.70
CA THR A 206 -9.13 -24.44 -4.49
C THR A 206 -8.25 -23.91 -5.61
N LEU A 207 -6.94 -23.83 -5.41
CA LEU A 207 -6.04 -23.42 -6.49
C LEU A 207 -6.01 -24.44 -7.64
N ARG A 208 -6.41 -25.69 -7.40
CA ARG A 208 -6.60 -26.67 -8.46
C ARG A 208 -7.67 -26.22 -9.46
N ASP A 209 -8.68 -25.50 -9.00
CA ASP A 209 -9.77 -25.01 -9.85
C ASP A 209 -9.27 -23.93 -10.83
N LEU A 210 -8.14 -23.26 -10.51
CA LEU A 210 -7.47 -22.30 -11.41
C LEU A 210 -6.58 -22.98 -12.47
N ILE A 211 -6.13 -24.22 -12.22
CA ILE A 211 -5.19 -24.95 -13.08
C ILE A 211 -5.93 -25.86 -14.07
N GLY A 212 -7.21 -26.13 -13.81
CA GLY A 212 -7.95 -27.24 -14.38
C GLY A 212 -8.77 -26.90 -15.62
N ASN A 213 -8.13 -27.07 -16.79
CA ASN A 213 -8.75 -27.65 -17.98
C ASN A 213 -9.15 -29.12 -17.75
N ASP A 214 -9.70 -29.47 -16.58
CA ASP A 214 -10.28 -30.80 -16.39
C ASP A 214 -11.56 -30.79 -17.24
N THR A 215 -11.53 -31.53 -18.35
CA THR A 215 -12.51 -31.51 -19.46
C THR A 215 -13.96 -31.81 -19.05
N ASN A 216 -14.20 -32.03 -17.76
CA ASN A 216 -15.50 -32.34 -17.16
C ASN A 216 -16.03 -31.25 -16.21
N SER A 217 -15.34 -30.11 -16.02
CA SER A 217 -15.85 -29.07 -15.12
C SER A 217 -16.84 -28.14 -15.84
N GLU A 218 -18.00 -27.90 -15.22
CA GLU A 218 -19.00 -26.91 -15.63
C GLU A 218 -18.46 -25.46 -15.59
N MET A 219 -17.19 -25.25 -15.21
CA MET A 219 -16.51 -23.95 -15.10
C MET A 219 -15.80 -23.51 -16.40
N THR A 220 -16.05 -24.19 -17.53
CA THR A 220 -15.48 -23.79 -18.81
C THR A 220 -15.95 -22.38 -19.21
N GLY A 221 -14.99 -21.45 -19.30
CA GLY A 221 -15.25 -20.03 -19.63
C GLY A 221 -15.25 -19.08 -18.44
N SER A 222 -15.07 -19.57 -17.21
CA SER A 222 -14.91 -18.71 -16.04
C SER A 222 -13.50 -18.11 -15.93
N ILE A 223 -13.40 -16.86 -15.48
CA ILE A 223 -12.14 -16.15 -15.22
C ILE A 223 -12.04 -15.96 -13.71
N PHE A 224 -11.06 -16.61 -13.10
CA PHE A 224 -10.89 -16.59 -11.65
C PHE A 224 -9.55 -15.98 -11.23
N SER A 225 -9.55 -15.39 -10.04
CA SER A 225 -8.34 -15.08 -9.30
C SER A 225 -8.44 -15.57 -7.87
N SER A 226 -7.32 -15.95 -7.26
CA SER A 226 -7.28 -16.12 -5.81
C SER A 226 -7.39 -14.76 -5.12
N GLU A 227 -7.95 -14.74 -3.92
CA GLU A 227 -7.59 -13.67 -2.99
C GLU A 227 -6.13 -13.82 -2.53
N ARG A 228 -5.69 -12.93 -1.63
CA ARG A 228 -4.34 -12.92 -1.08
C ARG A 228 -4.06 -14.23 -0.34
N LEU A 229 -3.07 -14.99 -0.80
CA LEU A 229 -2.59 -16.22 -0.18
C LEU A 229 -1.44 -15.89 0.79
N PRO A 230 -1.60 -16.01 2.12
CA PRO A 230 -0.55 -15.64 3.06
C PRO A 230 0.68 -16.56 2.91
N LEU A 231 1.87 -15.96 2.92
CA LEU A 231 3.15 -16.70 2.86
C LEU A 231 3.88 -16.61 4.21
N HIS A 232 4.25 -17.75 4.77
CA HIS A 232 4.86 -17.82 6.11
C HIS A 232 6.40 -17.78 6.10
N GLU A 233 7.03 -17.99 4.95
CA GLU A 233 8.48 -18.17 4.84
C GLU A 233 9.08 -17.43 3.67
N GLY A 234 10.33 -17.00 3.85
CA GLY A 234 11.08 -16.20 2.89
C GLY A 234 10.83 -14.71 3.07
N ARG A 235 11.82 -13.89 2.75
CA ARG A 235 11.69 -12.45 2.50
C ARG A 235 12.57 -12.17 1.30
N SER A 236 12.15 -11.29 0.41
CA SER A 236 13.05 -10.88 -0.66
C SER A 236 14.25 -10.16 -0.06
N GLU A 237 15.44 -10.41 -0.62
CA GLU A 237 16.66 -9.69 -0.26
C GLU A 237 16.48 -8.17 -0.44
N LEU A 238 15.64 -7.78 -1.42
CA LEU A 238 15.27 -6.40 -1.65
C LEU A 238 14.56 -5.80 -0.43
N CYS A 239 13.51 -6.45 0.06
CA CYS A 239 12.76 -5.99 1.24
C CYS A 239 13.58 -6.00 2.52
N SER A 240 14.62 -6.84 2.67
CA SER A 240 15.45 -6.79 3.88
C SER A 240 16.35 -5.55 3.94
N LEU A 241 16.52 -4.85 2.81
CA LEU A 241 17.44 -3.72 2.71
C LEU A 241 16.72 -2.37 2.64
N ILE A 242 15.55 -2.31 2.02
CA ILE A 242 14.77 -1.06 1.91
C ILE A 242 13.79 -0.85 3.06
N SER A 243 13.47 -1.90 3.80
CA SER A 243 12.48 -1.84 4.86
C SER A 243 13.08 -1.48 6.21
N ASP A 244 12.47 -0.50 6.85
CA ASP A 244 12.80 -0.11 8.21
C ASP A 244 12.05 -0.97 9.23
N ASP A 245 10.89 -1.56 8.87
CA ASP A 245 10.10 -2.36 9.82
C ASP A 245 10.88 -3.52 10.41
N ASN A 246 11.74 -4.14 9.60
CA ASN A 246 12.54 -5.28 10.01
C ASN A 246 13.69 -4.85 10.92
N ALA A 247 14.27 -3.68 10.65
CA ALA A 247 15.27 -3.08 11.52
C ALA A 247 14.64 -2.75 12.87
N ALA A 248 13.52 -2.03 12.87
CA ALA A 248 12.77 -1.71 14.08
C ALA A 248 12.33 -2.97 14.86
N TRP A 249 11.89 -4.03 14.17
CA TRP A 249 11.51 -5.28 14.82
C TRP A 249 12.68 -5.93 15.56
N ARG A 250 13.87 -5.96 14.93
CA ARG A 250 15.08 -6.51 15.54
C ARG A 250 15.58 -5.65 16.70
N ALA A 251 15.66 -4.33 16.48
CA ALA A 251 16.14 -3.33 17.44
C ALA A 251 15.35 -3.29 18.75
N THR A 252 14.08 -3.69 18.71
CA THR A 252 13.16 -3.62 19.85
C THR A 252 12.97 -4.94 20.56
N LYS A 253 13.59 -6.04 20.12
CA LYS A 253 13.47 -7.33 20.81
C LYS A 253 13.95 -7.22 22.27
N GLY A 254 13.17 -7.80 23.18
CA GLY A 254 13.45 -7.78 24.61
C GLY A 254 13.06 -6.50 25.33
N ARG A 255 12.58 -5.48 24.62
CA ARG A 255 12.06 -4.26 25.26
C ARG A 255 10.67 -4.48 25.88
N PHE A 256 10.22 -3.49 26.63
CA PHE A 256 8.87 -3.46 27.20
C PHE A 256 7.77 -3.69 26.13
N PHE A 257 6.81 -4.58 26.43
CA PHE A 257 5.81 -5.11 25.48
C PHE A 257 6.36 -5.68 24.18
N CYS A 258 7.62 -6.07 24.16
CA CYS A 258 8.33 -6.45 22.95
C CYS A 258 9.10 -7.77 23.17
N PRO A 259 8.41 -8.89 23.45
CA PRO A 259 9.05 -10.11 23.89
C PRO A 259 10.05 -10.64 22.85
N PRO A 260 11.15 -11.28 23.28
CA PRO A 260 12.26 -11.67 22.40
C PRO A 260 11.88 -12.79 21.42
N ASP A 261 10.90 -13.62 21.79
CA ASP A 261 10.33 -14.72 21.01
C ASP A 261 9.18 -14.29 20.08
N GLU A 262 8.76 -13.02 20.10
CA GLU A 262 7.75 -12.51 19.17
C GLU A 262 8.25 -12.61 17.72
N LEU A 263 7.53 -13.41 16.93
CA LEU A 263 7.85 -13.60 15.52
C LEU A 263 7.32 -12.44 14.67
N PHE A 264 8.14 -12.00 13.71
CA PHE A 264 7.70 -11.04 12.71
C PHE A 264 6.51 -11.64 11.91
N PRO A 265 5.40 -10.90 11.70
CA PRO A 265 4.18 -11.44 11.10
C PRO A 265 4.32 -11.58 9.58
N TYR A 266 5.12 -12.55 9.12
CA TYR A 266 5.41 -12.78 7.70
C TYR A 266 4.15 -13.05 6.87
N SER A 267 3.19 -13.80 7.39
CA SER A 267 1.92 -14.08 6.70
C SER A 267 1.10 -12.83 6.40
N HIS A 268 1.30 -11.75 7.16
CA HIS A 268 0.63 -10.46 6.96
C HIS A 268 1.39 -9.55 6.00
N THR A 269 2.72 -9.58 6.05
CA THR A 269 3.54 -8.76 5.15
C THR A 269 3.70 -9.39 3.78
N ARG A 270 3.68 -10.72 3.67
CA ARG A 270 3.92 -11.45 2.41
C ARG A 270 2.72 -12.26 1.95
N GLY A 271 2.44 -12.17 0.65
CA GLY A 271 1.34 -12.88 0.03
C GLY A 271 1.67 -13.33 -1.39
N ALA A 272 0.90 -14.28 -1.89
CA ALA A 272 0.87 -14.68 -3.28
C ALA A 272 -0.52 -14.48 -3.87
N TYR A 273 -0.56 -14.35 -5.18
CA TYR A 273 -1.77 -14.31 -5.97
C TYR A 273 -1.60 -15.20 -7.20
N VAL A 274 -2.69 -15.85 -7.56
CA VAL A 274 -2.82 -16.64 -8.78
C VAL A 274 -4.02 -16.10 -9.52
N SER A 275 -3.84 -15.67 -10.77
CA SER A 275 -4.91 -15.04 -11.56
C SER A 275 -4.89 -15.58 -12.97
N MET A 276 -6.07 -15.85 -13.51
CA MET A 276 -6.22 -16.24 -14.91
C MET A 276 -6.15 -15.03 -15.84
N GLU A 277 -5.79 -15.26 -17.11
CA GLU A 277 -5.85 -14.25 -18.17
C GLU A 277 -7.22 -13.52 -18.17
N GLY A 278 -7.19 -12.20 -18.29
CA GLY A 278 -8.39 -11.36 -18.30
C GLY A 278 -8.90 -10.96 -16.92
N THR A 279 -8.29 -11.44 -15.84
CA THR A 279 -8.58 -10.96 -14.48
C THR A 279 -8.31 -9.45 -14.37
N VAL A 280 -9.29 -8.70 -13.86
CA VAL A 280 -9.15 -7.27 -13.56
C VAL A 280 -9.37 -7.04 -12.07
N ASN A 281 -8.32 -6.63 -11.36
CA ASN A 281 -8.47 -6.10 -10.01
C ASN A 281 -8.61 -4.59 -10.09
N GLY A 282 -9.76 -4.12 -9.63
CA GLY A 282 -10.06 -2.69 -9.50
C GLY A 282 -9.10 -1.94 -8.58
N LEU A 283 -9.36 -0.65 -8.43
CA LEU A 283 -8.55 0.27 -7.65
C LEU A 283 -8.38 -0.23 -6.21
N GLN A 284 -7.13 -0.30 -5.78
CA GLN A 284 -6.75 -0.66 -4.42
C GLN A 284 -5.51 0.13 -3.98
N ILE A 285 -5.27 0.18 -2.68
CA ILE A 285 -4.01 0.66 -2.11
C ILE A 285 -3.24 -0.49 -1.45
N PRO A 286 -1.91 -0.38 -1.30
CA PRO A 286 -1.17 -1.30 -0.46
C PRO A 286 -1.76 -1.37 0.96
N ILE A 287 -1.72 -2.57 1.55
CA ILE A 287 -2.36 -2.85 2.83
C ILE A 287 -1.87 -1.91 3.93
N ASP A 288 -2.80 -1.36 4.71
CA ASP A 288 -2.52 -0.59 5.93
C ASP A 288 -1.49 0.56 5.76
N GLY A 289 -1.44 1.17 4.56
CA GLY A 289 -0.49 2.25 4.28
C GLY A 289 0.97 1.79 4.23
N SER A 290 1.23 0.53 3.91
CA SER A 290 2.57 0.01 3.63
C SER A 290 3.03 0.37 2.22
N ALA A 291 4.33 0.30 1.95
CA ALA A 291 4.87 0.15 0.60
C ALA A 291 4.77 -1.32 0.18
N MET A 292 4.84 -1.61 -1.13
CA MET A 292 4.72 -2.96 -1.64
C MET A 292 5.78 -3.27 -2.70
N VAL A 293 6.45 -4.40 -2.60
CA VAL A 293 7.20 -5.02 -3.70
C VAL A 293 6.30 -6.05 -4.37
N LEU A 294 6.11 -5.94 -5.69
CA LEU A 294 5.41 -6.91 -6.52
C LEU A 294 6.42 -7.60 -7.43
N ASN A 295 6.41 -8.94 -7.41
CA ASN A 295 7.30 -9.78 -8.20
C ASN A 295 6.48 -10.86 -8.93
N VAL A 296 6.53 -10.86 -10.26
CA VAL A 296 5.85 -11.85 -11.10
C VAL A 296 6.74 -13.08 -11.27
N LYS A 297 6.20 -14.28 -10.97
CA LYS A 297 6.90 -15.56 -11.11
C LYS A 297 6.70 -16.17 -12.49
N CYS A 298 5.48 -16.14 -13.01
CA CYS A 298 5.14 -16.54 -14.37
C CYS A 298 3.97 -15.71 -14.88
N GLY A 299 3.81 -15.64 -16.20
CA GLY A 299 2.77 -14.83 -16.86
C GLY A 299 3.16 -13.36 -16.99
N ALA A 300 2.16 -12.50 -17.19
CA ALA A 300 2.34 -11.06 -17.38
C ALA A 300 1.21 -10.27 -16.71
N LEU A 301 1.58 -9.18 -16.04
CA LEU A 301 0.67 -8.32 -15.30
C LEU A 301 0.85 -6.86 -15.72
N TRP A 302 -0.23 -6.20 -16.12
CA TRP A 302 -0.27 -4.74 -16.15
C TRP A 302 -0.59 -4.21 -14.77
N VAL A 303 0.25 -3.30 -14.28
CA VAL A 303 0.00 -2.56 -13.05
C VAL A 303 -0.18 -1.09 -13.42
N ILE A 304 -1.37 -0.57 -13.13
CA ILE A 304 -1.76 0.81 -13.42
C ILE A 304 -1.71 1.56 -12.10
N VAL A 305 -0.98 2.66 -12.04
CA VAL A 305 -0.79 3.45 -10.83
C VAL A 305 -1.33 4.86 -11.04
N GLY A 306 -2.06 5.36 -10.05
CA GLY A 306 -2.53 6.73 -9.97
C GLY A 306 -1.64 7.58 -9.07
N SER A 307 -1.27 8.77 -9.53
CA SER A 307 -0.66 9.83 -8.71
C SER A 307 -1.46 11.12 -8.88
N PRO A 308 -1.62 11.96 -7.85
CA PRO A 308 -2.29 13.25 -8.01
C PRO A 308 -1.56 14.12 -9.03
N VAL A 309 -2.34 14.83 -9.87
CA VAL A 309 -1.81 15.84 -10.78
C VAL A 309 -1.41 17.06 -9.95
N PHE A 310 -0.14 17.50 -10.07
CA PHE A 310 0.33 18.74 -9.46
C PHE A 310 0.24 19.85 -10.50
N GLU A 311 -0.72 20.78 -10.35
CA GLU A 311 -0.92 21.87 -11.33
C GLU A 311 0.22 22.89 -11.33
N ASP A 312 0.84 23.18 -10.19
CA ASP A 312 2.05 24.00 -10.09
C ASP A 312 2.60 23.92 -8.65
N SER A 313 3.88 23.58 -8.48
CA SER A 313 4.64 23.57 -7.21
C SER A 313 4.28 22.52 -6.14
N GLY A 314 4.89 21.34 -6.26
CA GLY A 314 5.24 20.47 -5.14
C GLY A 314 4.18 19.47 -4.68
N PHE A 315 4.67 18.36 -4.13
CA PHE A 315 3.86 17.34 -3.47
C PHE A 315 3.07 17.96 -2.31
N ARG A 316 1.73 17.96 -2.41
CA ARG A 316 0.84 18.39 -1.33
C ARG A 316 0.13 17.18 -0.75
N VAL A 317 0.49 16.84 0.49
CA VAL A 317 -0.14 15.74 1.23
C VAL A 317 -1.66 15.93 1.37
N SER A 318 -2.14 17.17 1.37
CA SER A 318 -3.58 17.47 1.37
C SER A 318 -4.34 16.81 0.19
N SER A 319 -3.69 16.60 -0.96
CA SER A 319 -4.30 15.94 -2.13
C SER A 319 -4.53 14.45 -1.91
N PHE A 320 -3.64 13.81 -1.14
CA PHE A 320 -3.73 12.40 -0.73
C PHE A 320 -4.50 12.17 0.57
N ALA A 321 -5.01 13.22 1.21
CA ALA A 321 -5.71 13.11 2.49
C ALA A 321 -7.22 13.33 2.37
N SER A 322 -7.68 13.81 1.21
CA SER A 322 -9.11 13.94 0.94
C SER A 322 -9.67 12.60 0.50
N VAL A 323 -10.26 11.89 1.47
CA VAL A 323 -11.00 10.64 1.28
C VAL A 323 -12.01 10.74 0.12
N ARG A 324 -12.66 11.91 -0.04
CA ARG A 324 -13.70 12.14 -1.07
C ARG A 324 -13.15 12.26 -2.49
N THR A 325 -11.90 12.70 -2.64
CA THR A 325 -11.24 12.83 -3.94
C THR A 325 -10.38 11.61 -4.26
N PHE A 326 -10.25 10.68 -3.31
CA PHE A 326 -9.39 9.52 -3.43
C PHE A 326 -10.00 8.43 -4.33
N ALA A 327 -11.32 8.22 -4.28
CA ALA A 327 -12.04 7.40 -5.24
C ALA A 327 -13.50 7.88 -5.32
N ASP A 328 -14.09 7.81 -6.51
CA ASP A 328 -15.52 8.04 -6.68
C ASP A 328 -16.35 6.83 -6.22
N ALA A 329 -17.69 6.92 -6.34
CA ALA A 329 -18.60 5.86 -5.92
C ALA A 329 -18.45 4.58 -6.76
N GLU A 330 -17.79 4.65 -7.91
CA GLU A 330 -17.50 3.54 -8.80
C GLU A 330 -16.11 2.95 -8.55
N GLY A 331 -15.36 3.47 -7.57
CA GLY A 331 -14.00 3.03 -7.27
C GLY A 331 -12.99 3.50 -8.32
N MET A 332 -13.31 4.57 -9.06
CA MET A 332 -12.43 5.18 -10.05
C MET A 332 -11.78 6.44 -9.48
N LEU A 333 -10.56 6.69 -9.92
CA LEU A 333 -9.91 7.97 -9.70
C LEU A 333 -10.56 9.00 -10.63
N GLN A 334 -10.84 10.20 -10.13
CA GLN A 334 -11.34 11.28 -10.98
C GLN A 334 -10.20 11.77 -11.88
N ASP A 335 -10.33 11.61 -13.20
CA ASP A 335 -9.27 11.89 -14.19
C ASP A 335 -8.70 13.31 -14.09
N SER A 336 -9.49 14.29 -13.66
CA SER A 336 -9.03 15.67 -13.47
C SER A 336 -8.05 15.87 -12.32
N HIS A 337 -7.97 14.91 -11.40
CA HIS A 337 -7.14 15.00 -10.19
C HIS A 337 -5.99 14.01 -10.16
N TRP A 338 -5.99 13.03 -11.07
CA TRP A 338 -5.07 11.91 -11.05
C TRP A 338 -4.41 11.71 -12.42
N ALA A 339 -3.08 11.74 -12.43
CA ALA A 339 -2.26 11.22 -13.50
C ALA A 339 -2.18 9.70 -13.37
N HIS A 340 -2.25 9.00 -14.49
CA HIS A 340 -2.19 7.55 -14.55
C HIS A 340 -1.00 7.12 -15.40
N GLU A 341 -0.19 6.21 -14.86
CA GLU A 341 0.85 5.53 -15.61
C GLU A 341 0.73 4.02 -15.44
N ALA A 342 1.19 3.26 -16.42
CA ALA A 342 1.14 1.80 -16.39
C ALA A 342 2.51 1.17 -16.66
N VAL A 343 2.77 0.07 -15.98
CA VAL A 343 3.96 -0.76 -16.17
C VAL A 343 3.55 -2.20 -16.43
N LEU A 344 4.20 -2.80 -17.43
CA LEU A 344 4.12 -4.23 -17.68
C LEU A 344 5.14 -4.93 -16.79
N VAL A 345 4.66 -5.70 -15.82
CA VAL A 345 5.48 -6.51 -14.93
C VAL A 345 5.43 -7.95 -15.42
N SER A 346 6.61 -8.52 -15.64
CA SER A 346 6.81 -9.92 -16.07
C SER A 346 7.98 -10.51 -15.30
N PRO A 347 8.26 -11.83 -15.39
CA PRO A 347 9.36 -12.44 -14.66
C PRO A 347 10.70 -11.72 -14.89
N GLY A 348 11.39 -11.45 -13.78
CA GLY A 348 12.61 -10.64 -13.72
C GLY A 348 12.40 -9.14 -13.52
N ILE A 349 11.15 -8.66 -13.45
CA ILE A 349 10.84 -7.28 -13.09
C ILE A 349 10.28 -7.24 -11.66
N ASP A 350 10.89 -6.44 -10.80
CA ASP A 350 10.27 -6.03 -9.54
C ASP A 350 9.71 -4.63 -9.65
N LEU A 351 8.50 -4.48 -9.13
CA LEU A 351 7.84 -3.20 -9.00
C LEU A 351 7.72 -2.84 -7.52
N ILE A 352 8.31 -1.72 -7.12
CA ILE A 352 8.13 -1.16 -5.78
C ILE A 352 7.12 -0.02 -5.85
N ILE A 353 5.95 -0.21 -5.23
CA ILE A 353 4.87 0.75 -5.11
C ILE A 353 4.96 1.45 -3.75
N ARG A 354 4.76 2.76 -3.73
CA ARG A 354 4.85 3.58 -2.52
C ARG A 354 3.61 3.40 -1.65
N PRO A 355 3.65 3.80 -0.37
CA PRO A 355 2.46 3.83 0.47
C PRO A 355 1.34 4.70 -0.09
N ASN A 356 0.10 4.35 0.28
CA ASN A 356 -1.13 5.08 -0.08
C ASN A 356 -1.26 5.40 -1.58
N THR A 357 -0.68 4.55 -2.42
CA THR A 357 -0.69 4.71 -3.87
C THR A 357 -1.85 3.89 -4.43
N PRO A 358 -2.86 4.52 -5.05
CA PRO A 358 -3.91 3.78 -5.70
C PRO A 358 -3.36 3.08 -6.95
N PHE A 359 -3.65 1.79 -7.08
CA PHE A 359 -3.24 0.99 -8.22
C PHE A 359 -4.32 -0.03 -8.60
N ALA A 360 -4.29 -0.48 -9.85
CA ALA A 360 -5.12 -1.56 -10.38
C ALA A 360 -4.23 -2.56 -11.11
N THR A 361 -4.71 -3.79 -11.28
CA THR A 361 -3.95 -4.82 -12.00
C THR A 361 -4.78 -5.54 -13.03
N VAL A 362 -4.20 -5.81 -14.20
CA VAL A 362 -4.82 -6.59 -15.28
C VAL A 362 -3.90 -7.76 -15.63
N ALA A 363 -4.39 -8.99 -15.49
CA ALA A 363 -3.66 -10.19 -15.89
C ALA A 363 -3.75 -10.36 -17.40
N LEU A 364 -2.62 -10.22 -18.09
CA LEU A 364 -2.54 -10.38 -19.55
C LEU A 364 -2.31 -11.84 -19.98
N GLU A 365 -1.83 -12.64 -19.05
CA GLU A 365 -1.65 -14.08 -19.16
C GLU A 365 -2.07 -14.70 -17.82
N ASP A 366 -2.23 -16.02 -17.78
CA ASP A 366 -2.32 -16.72 -16.50
C ASP A 366 -1.04 -16.44 -15.70
N VAL A 367 -1.20 -15.79 -14.55
CA VAL A 367 -0.11 -15.14 -13.81
C VAL A 367 -0.05 -15.64 -12.36
N CYS A 368 1.16 -15.94 -11.91
CA CYS A 368 1.47 -16.12 -10.50
C CYS A 368 2.41 -15.01 -10.06
N TYR A 369 2.07 -14.30 -9.00
CA TYR A 369 2.92 -13.23 -8.47
C TYR A 369 2.90 -13.20 -6.95
N THR A 370 3.96 -12.67 -6.37
CA THR A 370 4.11 -12.45 -4.93
C THR A 370 4.14 -10.97 -4.62
N VAL A 371 3.61 -10.61 -3.47
CA VAL A 371 3.70 -9.26 -2.90
C VAL A 371 4.37 -9.30 -1.54
N GLU A 372 5.18 -8.29 -1.26
CA GLU A 372 5.80 -8.07 0.05
C GLU A 372 5.55 -6.64 0.48
N ASN A 373 4.85 -6.47 1.59
CA ASN A 373 4.51 -5.19 2.17
C ASN A 373 5.52 -4.81 3.25
N PHE A 374 5.89 -3.54 3.28
CA PHE A 374 6.89 -3.04 4.23
C PHE A 374 6.67 -1.56 4.57
N TYR A 375 7.21 -1.13 5.70
CA TYR A 375 7.20 0.27 6.12
C TYR A 375 8.59 0.89 6.04
N VAL A 376 8.61 2.18 5.71
CA VAL A 376 9.81 3.02 5.62
C VAL A 376 9.56 4.30 6.41
N THR A 377 10.52 4.70 7.23
CA THR A 377 10.47 5.91 8.04
C THR A 377 10.23 7.14 7.16
N GLY A 378 10.93 7.24 6.03
CA GLY A 378 10.81 8.36 5.08
C GLY A 378 9.45 8.55 4.41
N THR A 379 8.49 7.63 4.59
CA THR A 379 7.16 7.67 3.97
C THR A 379 6.01 7.52 4.98
N LEU A 380 6.26 7.81 6.26
CA LEU A 380 5.25 7.69 7.32
C LEU A 380 4.07 8.65 7.16
N VAL A 381 4.25 9.78 6.47
CA VAL A 381 3.13 10.67 6.13
C VAL A 381 2.14 9.95 5.21
N GLU A 382 2.64 9.29 4.17
CA GLU A 382 1.83 8.50 3.25
C GLU A 382 1.27 7.25 3.94
N THR A 383 2.03 6.63 4.86
CA THR A 383 1.50 5.54 5.69
C THR A 383 0.31 6.00 6.52
N PHE A 384 0.39 7.15 7.20
CA PHE A 384 -0.72 7.70 7.97
C PHE A 384 -1.94 7.96 7.08
N ALA A 385 -1.74 8.55 5.90
CA ALA A 385 -2.81 8.77 4.93
C ALA A 385 -3.44 7.45 4.45
N GLY A 386 -2.62 6.43 4.19
CA GLY A 386 -3.07 5.09 3.80
C GLY A 386 -3.88 4.40 4.89
N LEU A 387 -3.48 4.51 6.16
CA LEU A 387 -4.25 4.01 7.31
C LEU A 387 -5.62 4.69 7.40
N ALA A 388 -5.66 6.01 7.24
CA ALA A 388 -6.90 6.77 7.22
C ALA A 388 -7.81 6.36 6.05
N HIS A 389 -7.25 6.16 4.86
CA HIS A 389 -7.98 5.72 3.67
C HIS A 389 -8.51 4.29 3.79
N THR A 390 -7.72 3.34 4.29
CA THR A 390 -8.17 1.98 4.58
C THR A 390 -9.35 1.99 5.56
N LEU A 391 -9.29 2.84 6.59
CA LEU A 391 -10.38 2.98 7.55
C LEU A 391 -11.64 3.58 6.90
N CYS A 392 -11.51 4.69 6.16
CA CYS A 392 -12.65 5.37 5.56
C CYS A 392 -13.22 4.67 4.31
N SER A 393 -12.45 3.83 3.64
CA SER A 393 -12.79 3.26 2.34
C SER A 393 -12.38 1.78 2.29
N SER A 394 -13.09 0.96 3.05
CA SER A 394 -12.82 -0.50 3.09
C SER A 394 -12.84 -1.20 1.73
N HIS A 395 -13.42 -0.61 0.68
CA HIS A 395 -13.45 -1.19 -0.67
C HIS A 395 -12.12 -1.02 -1.45
N ILE A 396 -11.29 -0.03 -1.13
CA ILE A 396 -9.96 0.15 -1.75
C ILE A 396 -8.87 -0.66 -1.06
N SER A 397 -9.15 -1.27 0.10
CA SER A 397 -8.27 -2.23 0.74
C SER A 397 -8.96 -3.58 0.80
N LYS A 398 -8.70 -4.46 -0.17
CA LYS A 398 -9.28 -5.81 -0.22
C LYS A 398 -8.90 -6.66 1.00
N SER A 399 -7.81 -6.31 1.67
CA SER A 399 -7.44 -6.88 2.96
C SER A 399 -8.05 -6.08 4.11
N THR A 400 -8.78 -6.75 4.99
CA THR A 400 -9.16 -6.17 6.28
C THR A 400 -7.90 -5.76 7.04
N SER A 401 -7.85 -4.52 7.53
CA SER A 401 -6.81 -4.10 8.49
C SER A 401 -6.67 -5.16 9.58
N THR A 402 -5.44 -5.61 9.83
CA THR A 402 -5.18 -6.64 10.84
C THR A 402 -4.39 -6.08 12.01
N SER A 403 -4.54 -6.74 13.15
CA SER A 403 -3.70 -6.50 14.32
C SER A 403 -2.20 -6.62 14.02
N SER A 404 -1.80 -7.32 12.95
CA SER A 404 -0.39 -7.53 12.60
C SER A 404 0.28 -6.27 12.04
N SER A 405 -0.41 -5.45 11.23
CA SER A 405 0.17 -4.16 10.81
C SER A 405 0.26 -3.18 11.96
N CYS A 406 -0.75 -3.14 12.83
CA CYS A 406 -0.67 -2.35 14.06
C CYS A 406 0.52 -2.78 14.92
N LEU A 407 0.74 -4.08 15.07
CA LEU A 407 1.88 -4.64 15.80
C LEU A 407 3.25 -4.21 15.22
N ILE A 408 3.41 -4.25 13.89
CA ILE A 408 4.62 -3.75 13.24
C ILE A 408 4.80 -2.25 13.50
N LEU A 409 3.74 -1.45 13.37
CA LEU A 409 3.79 -0.01 13.63
C LEU A 409 4.09 0.31 15.10
N GLN A 410 3.56 -0.45 16.06
CA GLN A 410 3.90 -0.33 17.49
C GLN A 410 5.41 -0.50 17.71
N ARG A 411 6.00 -1.55 17.13
CA ARG A 411 7.46 -1.80 17.17
C ARG A 411 8.24 -0.66 16.50
N PHE A 412 7.70 -0.09 15.43
CA PHE A 412 8.25 1.08 14.76
C PHE A 412 8.31 2.31 15.68
N ILE A 413 7.24 2.59 16.42
CA ILE A 413 7.21 3.72 17.37
C ILE A 413 8.16 3.49 18.55
N ILE A 414 8.23 2.26 19.08
CA ILE A 414 9.16 1.91 20.16
C ILE A 414 10.61 2.10 19.69
N PHE A 415 10.93 1.70 18.46
CA PHE A 415 12.23 1.93 17.84
C PHE A 415 12.58 3.42 17.75
N LEU A 416 11.65 4.25 17.24
CA LEU A 416 11.86 5.71 17.14
C LEU A 416 12.03 6.35 18.53
N HIS A 417 11.30 5.88 19.54
CA HIS A 417 11.45 6.35 20.91
C HIS A 417 12.82 5.98 21.49
N ALA A 418 13.24 4.73 21.35
CA ALA A 418 14.57 4.29 21.77
C ALA A 418 15.68 5.12 21.08
N ALA A 419 15.53 5.37 19.77
CA ALA A 419 16.45 6.18 18.99
C ALA A 419 16.55 7.63 19.48
N PHE A 420 15.42 8.34 19.56
CA PHE A 420 15.42 9.79 19.80
C PHE A 420 15.44 10.16 21.28
N VAL A 421 14.65 9.46 22.10
CA VAL A 421 14.44 9.80 23.52
C VAL A 421 15.50 9.15 24.39
N GLN A 422 15.74 7.86 24.20
CA GLN A 422 16.68 7.09 25.02
C GLN A 422 18.12 7.15 24.48
N SER A 423 18.29 7.42 23.18
CA SER A 423 19.59 7.30 22.48
C SER A 423 20.19 5.89 22.62
N ASP A 424 19.32 4.89 22.57
CA ASP A 424 19.61 3.50 22.88
C ASP A 424 19.29 2.60 21.69
N ILE A 425 20.13 2.66 20.68
CA ILE A 425 20.04 1.87 19.44
C ILE A 425 21.44 1.63 18.89
N ASP A 426 21.60 0.58 18.09
CA ASP A 426 22.88 0.26 17.47
C ASP A 426 23.23 1.31 16.40
N PRO A 427 24.49 1.76 16.30
CA PRO A 427 24.95 2.61 15.19
C PRO A 427 24.61 2.09 13.79
N ASP A 428 24.59 0.77 13.59
CA ASP A 428 24.24 0.17 12.29
C ASP A 428 22.76 0.45 11.92
N GLU A 429 21.92 0.74 12.91
CA GLU A 429 20.50 1.06 12.72
C GLU A 429 20.25 2.54 12.40
N PHE A 430 21.28 3.40 12.45
CA PHE A 430 21.12 4.84 12.19
C PHE A 430 20.63 5.18 10.78
N SER A 431 20.88 4.30 9.82
CA SER A 431 20.39 4.45 8.44
C SER A 431 18.86 4.33 8.34
N HIS A 432 18.21 3.73 9.34
CA HIS A 432 16.76 3.50 9.40
C HIS A 432 16.03 4.60 10.20
N ILE A 433 16.68 5.71 10.51
CA ILE A 433 16.12 6.79 11.35
C ILE A 433 15.93 8.06 10.53
N LEU A 434 14.84 8.75 10.84
CA LEU A 434 14.46 10.03 10.24
C LEU A 434 15.50 11.13 10.49
N ASP A 435 15.82 11.89 9.44
CA ASP A 435 16.49 13.19 9.60
C ASP A 435 15.47 14.30 9.90
N ILE A 436 15.15 14.48 11.19
CA ILE A 436 14.22 15.51 11.69
C ILE A 436 14.69 16.95 11.34
N GLY A 437 15.97 17.15 10.99
CA GLY A 437 16.48 18.45 10.56
C GLY A 437 15.93 18.90 9.21
N THR A 438 15.42 17.96 8.41
CA THR A 438 14.79 18.23 7.11
C THR A 438 13.28 18.47 7.26
N PRO A 439 12.66 19.25 6.36
CA PRO A 439 11.21 19.39 6.35
C PRO A 439 10.49 18.05 6.25
N GLU A 440 10.92 17.17 5.35
CA GLU A 440 10.33 15.86 5.10
C GLU A 440 10.49 14.92 6.29
N GLY A 441 11.69 14.86 6.89
CA GLY A 441 11.93 14.05 8.08
C GLY A 441 11.14 14.55 9.29
N CYS A 442 10.95 15.85 9.44
CA CYS A 442 10.07 16.41 10.47
C CYS A 442 8.60 16.02 10.25
N SER A 443 8.09 16.09 9.01
CA SER A 443 6.72 15.68 8.69
C SER A 443 6.50 14.19 9.00
N ASN A 444 7.44 13.34 8.59
CA ASN A 444 7.39 11.91 8.85
C ASN A 444 7.49 11.59 10.35
N PHE A 445 8.30 12.34 11.11
CA PHE A 445 8.36 12.20 12.56
C PHE A 445 7.04 12.58 13.24
N LEU A 446 6.44 13.70 12.82
CA LEU A 446 5.14 14.12 13.33
C LEU A 446 4.02 13.15 12.92
N ALA A 447 4.08 12.59 11.71
CA ALA A 447 3.18 11.52 11.28
C ALA A 447 3.37 10.25 12.12
N ALA A 448 4.60 9.86 12.44
CA ALA A 448 4.87 8.75 13.36
C ALA A 448 4.20 8.98 14.73
N CYS A 449 4.32 10.21 15.27
CA CYS A 449 3.66 10.57 16.52
C CYS A 449 2.12 10.50 16.41
N ALA A 450 1.55 10.95 15.29
CA ALA A 450 0.10 10.87 15.05
C ALA A 450 -0.37 9.41 14.92
N ILE A 451 0.40 8.57 14.20
CA ILE A 451 0.18 7.12 14.12
C ILE A 451 0.20 6.53 15.53
N ALA A 452 1.24 6.78 16.32
CA ALA A 452 1.35 6.28 17.70
C ALA A 452 0.13 6.64 18.56
N ILE A 453 -0.33 7.89 18.45
CA ILE A 453 -1.45 8.41 19.24
C ILE A 453 -2.77 7.77 18.80
N MET A 454 -2.94 7.55 17.49
CA MET A 454 -4.19 7.09 16.88
C MET A 454 -4.19 5.60 16.50
N LEU A 455 -3.15 4.83 16.84
CA LEU A 455 -2.98 3.48 16.28
C LEU A 455 -4.15 2.54 16.57
N ASP A 456 -4.73 2.69 17.76
CA ASP A 456 -5.91 1.93 18.20
C ASP A 456 -7.16 2.26 17.35
N ILE A 457 -7.25 3.50 16.84
CA ILE A 457 -8.32 3.93 15.92
C ILE A 457 -8.21 3.19 14.58
N PHE A 458 -6.99 2.91 14.11
CA PHE A 458 -6.77 2.23 12.83
C PHE A 458 -6.91 0.71 12.93
N ASN A 459 -6.98 0.17 14.14
CA ASN A 459 -7.15 -1.26 14.37
C ASN A 459 -8.62 -1.66 14.26
N ALA A 460 -8.95 -2.29 13.14
CA ALA A 460 -10.25 -2.89 12.89
C ALA A 460 -10.79 -3.75 14.05
N SER A 461 -9.90 -4.48 14.75
CA SER A 461 -10.32 -5.35 15.86
C SER A 461 -10.79 -4.60 17.10
N SER A 462 -10.39 -3.33 17.28
CA SER A 462 -10.80 -2.46 18.39
C SER A 462 -12.29 -2.10 18.35
N TYR A 463 -12.94 -2.29 17.20
CA TYR A 463 -14.38 -2.04 17.00
C TYR A 463 -15.26 -3.29 17.15
N SER A 464 -14.66 -4.47 17.36
CA SER A 464 -15.44 -5.70 17.50
C SER A 464 -16.11 -5.77 18.88
N GLU A 465 -17.32 -6.37 18.97
CA GLU A 465 -18.04 -6.57 20.24
C GLU A 465 -17.18 -7.30 21.29
N ARG A 466 -16.28 -8.19 20.84
CA ARG A 466 -15.32 -8.86 21.73
C ARG A 466 -14.35 -7.86 22.37
N HIS A 467 -13.91 -6.83 21.65
CA HIS A 467 -13.06 -5.79 22.21
C HIS A 467 -13.79 -4.98 23.28
N ALA A 468 -15.08 -4.67 23.10
CA ALA A 468 -15.88 -3.99 24.13
C ALA A 468 -15.94 -4.80 25.44
N VAL A 469 -15.98 -6.13 25.37
CA VAL A 469 -15.92 -7.03 26.54
C VAL A 469 -14.51 -7.06 27.15
N TYR A 470 -13.46 -7.04 26.33
CA TYR A 470 -12.06 -6.97 26.79
C TYR A 470 -11.74 -5.65 27.48
N LEU A 471 -12.15 -4.51 26.90
CA LEU A 471 -12.02 -3.18 27.51
C LEU A 471 -12.80 -3.06 28.82
N ALA A 472 -13.87 -3.83 28.99
CA ALA A 472 -14.64 -3.91 30.22
C ALA A 472 -14.07 -4.89 31.26
N SER A 473 -13.04 -5.67 30.92
CA SER A 473 -12.42 -6.67 31.80
C SER A 473 -11.02 -6.21 32.26
N PRO A 474 -10.87 -5.79 33.52
CA PRO A 474 -9.58 -5.33 34.08
C PRO A 474 -8.47 -6.40 34.17
N GLN A 475 -8.70 -7.63 33.69
CA GLN A 475 -7.81 -8.78 33.88
C GLN A 475 -7.29 -9.39 32.58
N SER A 476 -7.55 -8.77 31.42
CA SER A 476 -7.04 -9.28 30.13
C SER A 476 -5.73 -8.59 29.72
N ASN A 477 -4.65 -8.96 30.42
CA ASN A 477 -3.30 -8.43 30.26
C ASN A 477 -2.72 -8.70 28.85
N GLY A 478 -2.71 -7.73 27.94
CA GLY A 478 -1.73 -7.82 26.84
C GLY A 478 -2.02 -7.04 25.58
N GLY A 479 -3.29 -6.77 25.27
CA GLY A 479 -3.66 -6.03 24.06
C GLY A 479 -3.73 -4.52 24.29
N GLY A 480 -4.60 -4.10 25.22
CA GLY A 480 -4.90 -2.69 25.48
C GLY A 480 -3.71 -1.92 26.07
N ASP A 481 -2.95 -2.56 26.97
CA ASP A 481 -1.82 -1.93 27.64
C ASP A 481 -0.72 -1.53 26.67
N ARG A 482 -0.48 -2.35 25.64
CA ARG A 482 0.51 -2.04 24.59
C ARG A 482 0.10 -0.83 23.74
N TYR A 483 -1.18 -0.70 23.37
CA TYR A 483 -1.65 0.51 22.66
C TYR A 483 -1.56 1.75 23.54
N HIS A 484 -1.90 1.63 24.82
CA HIS A 484 -1.77 2.72 25.78
C HIS A 484 -0.30 3.16 25.93
N TYR A 485 0.61 2.20 26.13
CA TYR A 485 2.05 2.46 26.19
C TYR A 485 2.57 3.17 24.94
N VAL A 486 2.28 2.64 23.75
CA VAL A 486 2.72 3.25 22.48
C VAL A 486 2.15 4.65 22.28
N ARG A 487 0.91 4.90 22.69
CA ARG A 487 0.29 6.24 22.68
C ARG A 487 1.04 7.21 23.58
N GLU A 488 1.42 6.78 24.78
CA GLU A 488 2.22 7.59 25.70
C GLU A 488 3.64 7.87 25.18
N LEU A 489 4.28 6.89 24.53
CA LEU A 489 5.53 7.12 23.79
C LEU A 489 5.35 8.17 22.69
N GLY A 490 4.21 8.15 21.99
CA GLY A 490 3.82 9.18 21.02
C GLY A 490 3.77 10.57 21.64
N TYR A 491 3.12 10.74 22.80
CA TYR A 491 3.11 12.02 23.52
C TYR A 491 4.53 12.45 23.96
N GLU A 492 5.34 11.50 24.41
CA GLU A 492 6.70 11.78 24.85
C GLU A 492 7.63 12.17 23.69
N LEU A 493 7.52 11.53 22.54
CA LEU A 493 8.23 11.89 21.30
C LEU A 493 7.92 13.33 20.87
N VAL A 494 6.65 13.74 20.95
CA VAL A 494 6.22 15.13 20.71
C VAL A 494 6.91 16.05 21.71
N LYS A 495 6.82 15.79 23.01
CA LYS A 495 7.47 16.62 24.05
C LYS A 495 8.98 16.72 23.83
N TRP A 496 9.63 15.61 23.48
CA TRP A 496 11.06 15.56 23.16
C TRP A 496 11.41 16.47 21.98
N LEU A 497 10.65 16.38 20.87
CA LEU A 497 10.89 17.19 19.67
C LEU A 497 10.90 18.68 20.02
N PHE A 498 9.86 19.15 20.71
CA PHE A 498 9.73 20.56 21.06
C PHE A 498 10.62 20.99 22.22
N ALA A 499 11.12 20.08 23.05
CA ALA A 499 12.15 20.39 24.05
C ALA A 499 13.51 20.64 23.39
N ARG A 500 13.85 19.87 22.34
CA ARG A 500 15.15 19.90 21.66
C ARG A 500 15.19 20.81 20.43
N HIS A 501 14.05 21.09 19.82
CA HIS A 501 13.95 21.85 18.57
C HIS A 501 12.91 22.97 18.69
N THR A 502 13.13 24.01 17.90
CA THR A 502 12.12 25.01 17.54
C THR A 502 11.57 24.59 16.17
N VAL A 503 10.27 24.32 16.11
CA VAL A 503 9.57 23.90 14.89
C VAL A 503 8.64 25.03 14.47
N VAL A 504 8.79 25.49 13.23
CA VAL A 504 8.01 26.58 12.66
C VAL A 504 7.41 26.10 11.34
N ILE A 505 6.11 26.33 11.15
CA ILE A 505 5.46 26.08 9.86
C ILE A 505 5.51 27.35 9.01
N ARG A 506 5.99 27.24 7.77
CA ARG A 506 5.97 28.33 6.81
C ARG A 506 4.64 28.30 6.05
N ARG A 507 3.68 29.12 6.45
CA ARG A 507 2.40 29.21 5.72
C ARG A 507 2.56 30.20 4.57
N GLU A 508 2.49 29.68 3.35
CA GLU A 508 2.21 30.51 2.18
C GLU A 508 0.82 31.11 2.37
N SER A 509 0.70 32.43 2.25
CA SER A 509 -0.63 33.04 2.29
C SER A 509 -1.38 32.56 1.05
N ASN A 510 -2.37 31.68 1.23
CA ASN A 510 -3.38 31.34 0.21
C ASN A 510 -4.27 32.56 -0.09
N THR A 511 -3.69 33.71 -0.38
CA THR A 511 -4.37 34.77 -1.11
C THR A 511 -4.49 34.26 -2.52
N PHE A 512 -5.56 33.49 -2.80
CA PHE A 512 -6.01 33.25 -4.16
C PHE A 512 -5.97 34.60 -4.90
N PRO A 513 -5.34 34.67 -6.08
CA PRO A 513 -5.33 35.90 -6.86
C PRO A 513 -6.79 36.24 -7.18
N ARG A 514 -7.38 37.15 -6.39
CA ARG A 514 -8.68 37.73 -6.71
C ARG A 514 -8.49 38.40 -8.06
N SER A 515 -9.23 37.89 -9.03
CA SER A 515 -9.11 38.25 -10.44
C SER A 515 -9.04 39.77 -10.65
N SER A 516 -8.12 40.15 -11.53
CA SER A 516 -8.23 41.30 -12.45
C SER A 516 -7.91 42.74 -11.98
N ARG A 517 -7.02 42.98 -11.01
CA ARG A 517 -6.27 44.27 -10.98
C ARG A 517 -4.82 44.06 -10.58
N GLY A 518 -3.92 44.26 -11.54
CA GLY A 518 -2.48 43.95 -11.49
C GLY A 518 -1.68 44.73 -10.45
N ILE A 519 -1.81 44.34 -9.18
CA ILE A 519 -0.84 44.67 -8.14
C ILE A 519 -0.22 43.34 -7.70
N GLN A 520 1.06 43.15 -8.03
CA GLN A 520 1.87 42.07 -7.47
C GLN A 520 2.05 42.35 -5.97
N ASP A 521 1.13 41.88 -5.15
CA ASP A 521 1.34 41.83 -3.71
C ASP A 521 2.39 40.74 -3.41
N VAL A 522 3.54 41.15 -2.89
CA VAL A 522 4.57 40.23 -2.41
C VAL A 522 4.00 39.51 -1.19
N SER A 523 3.53 38.28 -1.41
CA SER A 523 3.10 37.33 -0.39
C SER A 523 4.20 37.19 0.68
N MET A 524 4.01 37.82 1.85
CA MET A 524 4.89 37.60 3.00
C MET A 524 4.48 36.30 3.67
N ALA A 525 5.26 35.24 3.42
CA ALA A 525 5.11 33.97 4.12
C ALA A 525 5.14 34.20 5.63
N ARG A 526 4.11 33.75 6.35
CA ARG A 526 4.05 33.88 7.81
C ARG A 526 4.62 32.62 8.44
N GLU A 527 5.70 32.81 9.18
CA GLU A 527 6.25 31.83 10.09
C GLU A 527 5.39 31.79 11.36
N ALA A 528 4.76 30.64 11.64
CA ALA A 528 4.00 30.43 12.86
C ALA A 528 4.73 29.39 13.73
N PRO A 529 5.04 29.70 15.01
CA PRO A 529 5.62 28.71 15.90
C PRO A 529 4.62 27.57 16.10
N TYR A 530 5.12 26.34 15.96
CA TYR A 530 4.36 25.13 16.24
C TYR A 530 4.68 24.65 17.66
N SER A 531 3.73 24.01 18.34
CA SER A 531 3.89 23.60 19.75
C SER A 531 3.26 22.23 19.99
N PRO A 532 3.61 21.52 21.09
CA PRO A 532 3.00 20.25 21.43
C PRO A 532 1.46 20.33 21.45
N LYS A 533 0.91 21.36 22.09
CA LYS A 533 -0.53 21.58 22.19
C LYS A 533 -1.18 21.75 20.82
N VAL A 534 -0.55 22.52 19.92
CA VAL A 534 -1.08 22.74 18.56
C VAL A 534 -1.04 21.43 17.77
N PHE A 535 0.03 20.64 17.88
CA PHE A 535 0.10 19.32 17.26
C PHE A 535 -1.00 18.38 17.76
N LEU A 536 -1.19 18.26 19.07
CA LEU A 536 -2.25 17.42 19.66
C LEU A 536 -3.65 17.88 19.25
N GLN A 537 -3.86 19.20 19.12
CA GLN A 537 -5.10 19.74 18.56
C GLN A 537 -5.30 19.31 17.11
N SER A 538 -4.25 19.39 16.27
CA SER A 538 -4.29 18.91 14.89
C SER A 538 -4.57 17.41 14.77
N VAL A 539 -4.05 16.58 15.69
CA VAL A 539 -4.36 15.14 15.74
C VAL A 539 -5.84 14.90 16.03
N GLY A 540 -6.42 15.57 17.04
CA GLY A 540 -7.84 15.45 17.37
C GLY A 540 -8.75 15.96 16.25
N GLU A 541 -8.37 17.06 15.62
CA GLU A 541 -9.00 17.61 14.42
C GLU A 541 -8.98 16.64 13.24
N CYS A 542 -7.82 16.04 12.94
CA CYS A 542 -7.67 15.05 11.89
C CYS A 542 -8.55 13.81 12.14
N MET A 543 -8.57 13.33 13.38
CA MET A 543 -9.41 12.21 13.79
C MET A 543 -10.91 12.49 13.57
N ALA A 544 -11.37 13.70 13.90
CA ALA A 544 -12.75 14.12 13.65
C ALA A 544 -13.06 14.15 12.14
N GLY A 545 -12.10 14.61 11.33
CA GLY A 545 -12.18 14.55 9.87
C GLY A 545 -12.35 13.13 9.35
N ILE A 546 -11.46 12.22 9.74
CA ILE A 546 -11.46 10.80 9.34
C ILE A 546 -12.82 10.16 9.66
N LEU A 547 -13.30 10.35 10.89
CA LEU A 547 -14.58 9.80 11.31
C LEU A 547 -15.76 10.42 10.55
N HIS A 548 -15.75 11.74 10.35
CA HIS A 548 -16.79 12.41 9.57
C HIS A 548 -16.81 11.89 8.13
N ALA A 549 -15.65 11.67 7.51
CA ALA A 549 -15.56 11.10 6.17
C ALA A 549 -16.13 9.67 6.13
N ALA A 550 -15.68 8.81 7.05
CA ALA A 550 -16.16 7.43 7.14
C ALA A 550 -17.66 7.29 7.40
N THR A 551 -18.26 8.23 8.15
CA THR A 551 -19.71 8.22 8.43
C THR A 551 -20.53 8.87 7.31
N SER A 552 -19.95 9.82 6.56
CA SER A 552 -20.63 10.51 5.44
C SER A 552 -20.77 9.62 4.21
N THR A 553 -19.80 8.76 3.93
CA THR A 553 -19.84 7.81 2.81
C THR A 553 -21.00 6.82 2.92
N ASN A 554 -21.59 6.68 4.10
CA ASN A 554 -22.69 5.74 4.38
C ASN A 554 -24.06 6.20 3.83
N GLY A 555 -24.19 7.47 3.42
CA GLY A 555 -25.46 8.03 2.94
C GLY A 555 -25.77 7.76 1.47
N ASN A 556 -24.81 7.26 0.68
CA ASN A 556 -25.04 6.93 -0.72
C ASN A 556 -25.63 5.52 -0.84
N GLU A 557 -26.85 5.43 -1.37
CA GLU A 557 -27.68 4.22 -1.45
C GLU A 557 -27.13 3.09 -2.35
N ASN A 558 -25.87 3.10 -2.78
CA ASN A 558 -25.36 2.04 -3.66
C ASN A 558 -25.19 0.74 -2.86
N PRO A 559 -26.08 -0.26 -3.02
CA PRO A 559 -26.15 -1.43 -2.14
C PRO A 559 -24.96 -2.39 -2.31
N SER A 560 -24.12 -2.16 -3.31
CA SER A 560 -22.91 -2.95 -3.60
C SER A 560 -21.75 -2.65 -2.65
N TYR A 561 -21.74 -1.49 -2.00
CA TYR A 561 -20.73 -1.13 -1.01
C TYR A 561 -21.34 -1.22 0.39
N LYS A 562 -21.43 -2.45 0.92
CA LYS A 562 -21.78 -2.63 2.32
C LYS A 562 -20.71 -1.95 3.17
N VAL A 563 -21.14 -0.93 3.90
CA VAL A 563 -20.36 -0.20 4.91
C VAL A 563 -19.61 -1.21 5.77
N SER A 564 -18.33 -0.93 6.06
CA SER A 564 -17.64 -1.68 7.10
C SER A 564 -18.41 -1.48 8.42
N PRO A 565 -19.00 -2.54 9.02
CA PRO A 565 -19.76 -2.43 10.27
C PRO A 565 -18.93 -1.87 11.44
N MET A 566 -17.62 -1.68 11.24
CA MET A 566 -16.65 -1.16 12.20
C MET A 566 -16.87 0.32 12.58
N LEU A 567 -17.46 1.15 11.72
CA LEU A 567 -17.51 2.61 11.93
C LEU A 567 -18.91 3.14 12.26
N LEU A 568 -19.68 2.35 13.02
CA LEU A 568 -20.88 2.88 13.67
C LEU A 568 -20.47 3.98 14.64
N LYS A 569 -21.15 5.13 14.57
CA LYS A 569 -20.84 6.31 15.38
C LYS A 569 -20.72 5.97 16.87
N ASP A 570 -21.66 5.18 17.39
CA ASP A 570 -21.70 4.80 18.80
C ASP A 570 -20.46 3.97 19.21
N SER A 571 -20.01 3.03 18.37
CA SER A 571 -18.80 2.25 18.60
C SER A 571 -17.55 3.12 18.62
N VAL A 572 -17.50 4.12 17.74
CA VAL A 572 -16.38 5.06 17.69
C VAL A 572 -16.38 5.95 18.92
N ASP A 573 -17.53 6.53 19.31
CA ASP A 573 -17.59 7.42 20.47
C ASP A 573 -17.18 6.70 21.76
N VAL A 574 -17.60 5.44 21.97
CA VAL A 574 -17.16 4.60 23.10
C VAL A 574 -15.65 4.38 23.06
N MET A 575 -15.10 4.08 21.88
CA MET A 575 -13.68 3.86 21.73
C MET A 575 -12.87 5.14 21.96
N ILE A 576 -13.32 6.30 21.46
CA ILE A 576 -12.65 7.58 21.74
C ILE A 576 -12.71 7.93 23.24
N ASP A 577 -13.82 7.65 23.94
CA ASP A 577 -13.91 7.86 25.39
C ASP A 577 -12.92 7.00 26.17
N HIS A 578 -12.69 5.77 25.71
CA HIS A 578 -11.69 4.87 26.29
C HIS A 578 -10.26 5.31 25.97
N VAL A 579 -9.98 5.65 24.72
CA VAL A 579 -8.64 5.97 24.21
C VAL A 579 -8.17 7.36 24.67
N PHE A 580 -9.09 8.33 24.76
CA PHE A 580 -8.78 9.73 25.08
C PHE A 580 -9.67 10.26 26.21
N PRO A 581 -9.47 9.81 27.46
CA PRO A 581 -10.26 10.27 28.57
C PRO A 581 -10.03 11.77 28.84
N ARG A 582 -11.12 12.52 29.08
CA ARG A 582 -11.08 13.99 29.25
C ARG A 582 -10.14 14.48 30.37
N GLY A 583 -9.90 13.65 31.38
CA GLY A 583 -9.03 13.99 32.52
C GLY A 583 -7.53 13.83 32.25
N HIS A 584 -7.14 13.17 31.15
CA HIS A 584 -5.73 12.99 30.81
C HIS A 584 -5.16 14.29 30.21
N GLU A 585 -3.93 14.68 30.58
CA GLU A 585 -3.32 15.95 30.17
C GLU A 585 -3.23 16.08 28.63
N ASP A 586 -2.49 15.17 27.98
CA ASP A 586 -2.31 15.21 26.53
C ASP A 586 -3.54 14.67 25.77
N GLY A 587 -4.07 13.51 26.17
CA GLY A 587 -5.28 12.92 25.57
C GLY A 587 -6.52 13.80 25.67
N GLY A 588 -6.67 14.59 26.73
CA GLY A 588 -7.76 15.55 26.89
C GLY A 588 -7.68 16.68 25.85
N ILE A 589 -6.48 17.11 25.44
CA ILE A 589 -6.31 18.09 24.35
C ILE A 589 -6.81 17.50 23.02
N VAL A 590 -6.42 16.25 22.72
CA VAL A 590 -6.86 15.52 21.52
C VAL A 590 -8.38 15.38 21.52
N ARG A 591 -8.97 14.91 22.63
CA ARG A 591 -10.43 14.74 22.77
C ARG A 591 -11.21 16.04 22.59
N LEU A 592 -10.79 17.13 23.24
CA LEU A 592 -11.45 18.42 23.13
C LEU A 592 -11.41 18.97 21.70
N ALA A 593 -10.28 18.82 21.01
CA ALA A 593 -10.16 19.22 19.61
C ALA A 593 -11.05 18.37 18.69
N TYR A 594 -11.10 17.05 18.93
CA TYR A 594 -12.00 16.13 18.23
C TYR A 594 -13.47 16.53 18.38
N GLU A 595 -13.96 16.67 19.63
CA GLU A 595 -15.37 17.00 19.91
C GLU A 595 -15.77 18.34 19.27
N LYS A 596 -14.92 19.37 19.44
CA LYS A 596 -15.13 20.69 18.85
C LYS A 596 -15.22 20.63 17.32
N THR A 597 -14.32 19.87 16.70
CA THR A 597 -14.22 19.78 15.23
C THR A 597 -15.35 18.96 14.65
N LEU A 598 -15.69 17.83 15.26
CA LEU A 598 -16.82 17.00 14.84
C LEU A 598 -18.14 17.76 14.95
N GLY A 599 -18.33 18.54 16.02
CA GLY A 599 -19.47 19.45 16.17
C GLY A 599 -19.53 20.53 15.07
N ALA A 600 -18.38 21.04 14.61
CA ALA A 600 -18.32 22.01 13.52
C ALA A 600 -18.57 21.36 12.13
N LEU A 601 -18.04 20.16 11.89
CA LEU A 601 -18.21 19.42 10.63
C LEU A 601 -19.66 18.98 10.42
N THR A 602 -20.33 18.52 11.48
CA THR A 602 -21.76 18.14 11.42
C THR A 602 -22.68 19.30 11.06
N MET A 603 -22.27 20.56 11.31
CA MET A 603 -23.03 21.75 10.90
C MET A 603 -22.75 22.22 9.47
N ARG A 604 -21.68 21.74 8.82
CA ARG A 604 -21.29 22.18 7.47
C ARG A 604 -21.83 21.21 6.42
N ALA A 605 -22.78 21.68 5.60
CA ALA A 605 -23.37 20.88 4.53
C ALA A 605 -22.37 20.44 3.43
N ASN A 606 -21.24 21.15 3.28
CA ASN A 606 -20.36 20.97 2.12
C ASN A 606 -19.19 19.99 2.33
N GLY A 607 -19.04 19.36 3.50
CA GLY A 607 -18.11 18.24 3.72
C GLY A 607 -16.62 18.47 3.40
N GLN A 608 -16.20 19.70 3.09
CA GLN A 608 -14.79 20.03 2.83
C GLN A 608 -14.02 20.02 4.15
N TRP A 609 -12.98 19.20 4.20
CA TRP A 609 -12.01 19.19 5.28
C TRP A 609 -11.23 20.51 5.28
N PRO A 610 -11.17 21.23 6.40
CA PRO A 610 -10.23 22.34 6.52
C PRO A 610 -8.79 21.86 6.35
N ASP A 611 -8.05 22.48 5.41
CA ASP A 611 -6.62 22.22 5.16
C ASP A 611 -5.73 22.34 6.42
N THR A 612 -6.23 23.01 7.46
CA THR A 612 -5.54 23.20 8.74
C THR A 612 -5.43 21.93 9.57
N HIS A 613 -6.29 20.93 9.33
CA HIS A 613 -6.33 19.69 10.12
C HIS A 613 -5.18 18.72 9.80
N LEU A 614 -4.40 19.02 8.77
CA LEU A 614 -3.30 18.20 8.27
C LEU A 614 -1.98 18.96 8.31
N ASP A 615 -1.89 20.01 9.14
CA ASP A 615 -0.70 20.85 9.23
C ASP A 615 0.55 20.01 9.47
N PHE A 616 0.49 19.01 10.36
CA PHE A 616 1.60 18.12 10.71
C PHE A 616 2.13 17.28 9.52
N MET A 617 1.32 17.09 8.48
CA MET A 617 1.70 16.35 7.28
C MET A 617 2.32 17.22 6.19
N ARG A 618 2.34 18.55 6.33
CA ARG A 618 2.93 19.44 5.32
C ARG A 618 4.44 19.30 5.28
N GLN A 619 5.09 19.59 4.15
CA GLN A 619 6.55 19.49 3.96
C GLN A 619 7.26 20.86 3.99
N ASN A 620 6.71 21.84 4.72
CA ASN A 620 7.23 23.22 4.77
C ASN A 620 7.65 23.65 6.18
N TRP A 621 8.31 22.74 6.90
CA TRP A 621 8.83 22.97 8.23
C TRP A 621 10.19 23.68 8.21
N ILE A 622 10.38 24.54 9.19
CA ILE A 622 11.69 25.06 9.57
C ILE A 622 11.98 24.48 10.95
N VAL A 623 12.94 23.55 11.02
CA VAL A 623 13.36 22.91 12.26
C VAL A 623 14.74 23.43 12.66
N LYS A 624 14.84 24.03 13.84
CA LYS A 624 16.10 24.55 14.38
C LYS A 624 16.39 23.89 15.72
N ARG A 625 17.53 23.22 15.84
CA ARG A 625 17.99 22.67 17.12
C ARG A 625 18.22 23.80 18.12
N LYS A 626 17.73 23.62 19.36
CA LYS A 626 17.96 24.56 20.46
C LYS A 626 19.35 24.34 21.04
N TYR A 627 20.17 25.38 21.02
CA TYR A 627 21.44 25.37 21.72
C TYR A 627 21.18 25.29 23.24
N ASN A 628 21.87 24.37 23.92
CA ASN A 628 21.73 24.14 25.37
C ASN A 628 20.36 23.62 25.84
N ALA A 629 19.62 22.90 24.99
CA ALA A 629 18.43 22.19 25.46
C ALA A 629 18.80 21.17 26.57
N PRO A 630 18.03 21.11 27.68
CA PRO A 630 18.30 20.17 28.75
C PRO A 630 18.19 18.72 28.25
N ILE A 631 18.88 17.81 28.96
CA ILE A 631 18.70 16.37 28.74
C ILE A 631 17.24 16.04 29.03
N PHE A 632 16.56 15.59 28.00
CA PHE A 632 15.21 15.05 28.09
C PHE A 632 15.29 13.66 28.72
N LYS A 633 14.57 13.43 29.82
CA LYS A 633 14.51 12.13 30.50
C LYS A 633 13.16 11.50 30.20
N SER A 634 13.14 10.24 29.76
CA SER A 634 11.89 9.52 29.56
C SER A 634 11.20 9.29 30.90
N GLN A 635 9.95 9.72 31.01
CA GLN A 635 9.06 9.47 32.15
C GLN A 635 8.18 8.25 31.89
N VAL A 636 7.82 8.00 30.62
CA VAL A 636 6.93 6.90 30.25
C VAL A 636 7.60 5.57 30.58
N VAL A 637 8.80 5.33 30.07
CA VAL A 637 9.51 4.07 30.31
C VAL A 637 9.75 3.85 31.80
N GLN A 638 10.19 4.88 32.54
CA GLN A 638 10.42 4.78 33.99
C GLN A 638 9.16 4.38 34.77
N ARG A 639 8.02 4.98 34.43
CA ARG A 639 6.74 4.68 35.09
C ARG A 639 6.28 3.26 34.77
N TRP A 640 6.27 2.87 33.50
CA TRP A 640 5.81 1.54 33.09
C TRP A 640 6.70 0.43 33.66
N SER A 641 8.01 0.64 33.68
CA SER A 641 8.97 -0.24 34.34
C SER A 641 8.70 -0.37 35.85
N ALA A 642 8.31 0.71 36.52
CA ALA A 642 7.99 0.68 37.95
C ALA A 642 6.63 0.02 38.25
N GLU A 643 5.65 0.17 37.35
CA GLU A 643 4.31 -0.41 37.48
C GLU A 643 4.28 -1.91 37.14
N ASN A 644 5.21 -2.39 36.30
CA ASN A 644 5.23 -3.77 35.80
C ASN A 644 6.62 -4.41 35.98
N PRO A 645 7.12 -4.56 37.21
CA PRO A 645 8.47 -5.09 37.45
C PRO A 645 8.66 -6.52 36.96
N GLU A 646 7.58 -7.32 36.90
CA GLU A 646 7.61 -8.71 36.42
C GLU A 646 7.88 -8.81 34.91
N GLU A 647 7.60 -7.76 34.13
CA GLU A 647 7.89 -7.74 32.69
C GLU A 647 9.36 -7.43 32.38
N LEU A 648 10.15 -7.01 33.38
CA LEU A 648 11.57 -6.67 33.26
C LEU A 648 12.53 -7.82 33.62
N ASP A 649 12.01 -9.00 33.99
CA ASP A 649 12.79 -10.15 34.49
C ASP A 649 13.76 -10.77 33.47
N PHE A 650 13.89 -10.18 32.27
CA PHE A 650 14.89 -10.55 31.26
C PHE A 650 15.91 -9.41 31.08
N GLU A 651 17.05 -9.50 31.78
CA GLU A 651 18.32 -8.79 31.53
C GLU A 651 18.37 -7.24 31.59
N GLU A 652 17.24 -6.52 31.58
CA GLU A 652 17.25 -5.04 31.51
C GLU A 652 17.74 -4.40 32.84
N GLU A 653 17.54 -5.06 33.98
CA GLU A 653 17.97 -4.56 35.29
C GLU A 653 19.50 -4.52 35.46
N GLU A 654 20.24 -5.42 34.80
CA GLU A 654 21.71 -5.37 34.77
C GLU A 654 22.22 -4.26 33.84
N ASN A 655 21.59 -4.08 32.66
CA ASN A 655 21.97 -3.04 31.71
C ASN A 655 21.68 -1.62 32.23
N LEU A 656 20.55 -1.41 32.93
CA LEU A 656 20.23 -0.13 33.57
C LEU A 656 21.25 0.26 34.66
N LYS A 657 21.74 -0.72 35.45
CA LYS A 657 22.78 -0.51 36.48
C LYS A 657 24.17 -0.26 35.89
N VAL A 658 24.46 -0.76 34.68
CA VAL A 658 25.74 -0.53 33.98
C VAL A 658 25.79 0.87 33.37
N VAL A 659 24.68 1.37 32.81
CA VAL A 659 24.62 2.72 32.20
C VAL A 659 24.77 3.84 33.24
N GLU A 660 24.22 3.70 34.44
CA GLU A 660 24.42 4.70 35.50
C GLU A 660 25.86 4.76 36.03
N ASN A 661 26.64 3.68 35.90
CA ASN A 661 27.98 3.58 36.47
C ASN A 661 29.14 3.78 35.47
N THR A 662 28.87 3.88 34.16
CA THR A 662 29.93 3.95 33.13
C THR A 662 30.01 5.29 32.38
N VAL A 663 29.21 6.30 32.71
CA VAL A 663 29.30 7.63 32.07
C VAL A 663 30.27 8.55 32.84
N PRO A 664 31.50 8.81 32.35
CA PRO A 664 32.35 9.82 32.94
C PRO A 664 31.68 11.20 32.82
N LYS A 665 31.64 11.94 33.94
CA LYS A 665 31.17 13.33 33.99
C LYS A 665 32.07 14.21 33.12
N GLY A 666 31.68 14.42 31.87
CA GLY A 666 32.28 15.43 31.00
C GLY A 666 32.76 14.90 29.65
N SER A 667 31.84 14.40 28.83
CA SER A 667 31.81 14.46 27.35
C SER A 667 30.99 13.28 26.83
N ASN A 668 29.88 13.54 26.16
CA ASN A 668 29.21 12.49 25.36
C ASN A 668 29.32 12.87 23.87
N PRO A 669 30.29 12.31 23.11
CA PRO A 669 30.55 12.68 21.71
C PRO A 669 29.51 12.13 20.72
N LYS A 670 28.62 11.23 21.16
CA LYS A 670 27.78 10.44 20.25
C LYS A 670 26.70 11.25 19.52
N ILE A 671 26.17 12.32 20.12
CA ILE A 671 25.13 13.14 19.47
C ILE A 671 25.71 14.09 18.41
N ASP A 672 26.94 14.58 18.60
CA ASP A 672 27.62 15.37 17.58
C ASP A 672 28.04 14.49 16.39
N SER A 673 28.27 13.19 16.62
CA SER A 673 28.48 12.20 15.55
C SER A 673 27.25 11.99 14.67
N TYR A 674 26.03 12.10 15.21
CA TYR A 674 24.78 11.94 14.44
C TYR A 674 24.60 13.07 13.41
N THR A 675 24.81 14.32 13.84
CA THR A 675 24.73 15.47 12.92
C THR A 675 25.94 15.53 11.97
N ALA A 676 27.12 15.09 12.43
CA ALA A 676 28.31 15.00 11.58
C ALA A 676 28.22 13.88 10.53
N PHE A 677 27.62 12.73 10.87
CA PHE A 677 27.34 11.63 9.95
C PHE A 677 26.39 12.10 8.84
N TRP A 678 25.25 12.71 9.18
CA TRP A 678 24.31 13.24 8.18
C TRP A 678 24.89 14.41 7.38
N ARG A 679 25.70 15.29 7.98
CA ARG A 679 26.40 16.35 7.22
C ARG A 679 27.48 15.79 6.31
N ALA A 680 28.23 14.76 6.72
CA ALA A 680 29.22 14.10 5.88
C ALA A 680 28.56 13.32 4.74
N PHE A 681 27.44 12.66 5.03
CA PHE A 681 26.60 11.97 4.04
C PHE A 681 26.06 12.95 3.00
N ASN A 682 25.44 14.07 3.43
CA ASN A 682 24.87 15.08 2.54
C ASN A 682 25.89 15.98 1.82
N HIS A 683 27.10 16.18 2.36
CA HIS A 683 28.17 16.89 1.64
C HIS A 683 28.79 16.05 0.50
N SER A 684 28.72 14.72 0.60
CA SER A 684 29.22 13.82 -0.46
C SER A 684 28.28 13.73 -1.68
N THR A 685 27.01 14.09 -1.51
CA THR A 685 25.95 13.99 -2.55
C THR A 685 25.70 15.29 -3.31
N GLY A 686 26.35 16.39 -2.93
CA GLY A 686 26.18 17.72 -3.55
C GLY A 686 26.93 17.94 -4.88
N SER A 687 27.68 16.95 -5.37
CA SER A 687 28.32 17.00 -6.69
C SER A 687 27.99 15.71 -7.43
N THR A 688 27.39 15.85 -8.62
CA THR A 688 26.87 14.80 -9.52
C THR A 688 25.58 14.10 -9.07
N LEU A 689 24.48 14.78 -9.33
CA LEU A 689 23.26 14.22 -9.92
C LEU A 689 22.91 15.10 -11.13
#